data_AF-A0A2V9PBL7-F1
#
_entry.id   AF-A0A2V9PBL7-F1
#
_cell.length_a   1.000
_cell.length_b   1.000
_cell.length_c   1.000
_cell.angle_alpha   90.00
_cell.angle_beta   90.00
_cell.angle_gamma   90.00
#
_symmetry.space_group_name_H-M   'P 1'
#
loop_
_entity.id
_entity.type
_entity.pdbx_description
1 polymer ?
#
loop_
_entity_poly.entity_id
_entity_poly.type
_entity_poly.pdbx_seq_one_letter_code
_entity_poly.pdbx_strand_id
1 'polypeptide(L)'
;MLIFLFLSAVYLYAFPQPNVFYAVIVLLHAIVGIVASAYLVLFLVGIFRSSSFAARLGWLLVLGSAVMGLLLIKVGTSRPEWNWLYLHIALALAGCGILFADWAGRKGWLPVGFGRTAPRYAICLLALLALSGAAWYIRNSRWLNSARIQNPTDAPATMNDEGDGPQGDFFPSSAQVYGRQKIPSKFFMESQSCERCHADIYKQWQSSAHHFSSFNNQWYRKSIEYMQDRVGTKPSKWCGGCHDPAVLYSGLMDTPIKQIVHRPESQAGLGCMMCHSIANVKSTMGQGDFYLEYPKLHELAASKNPFVRTMHDFLVKLNPEPHRRVFLKPFMRDQTPEFCSSCHKVHLDVPVNQYRWIRGFNEYDNWQASGVSGQGARSFYYPPHSQQCADCHMPLTHSGDSGNVSGFVHSHRFPGANTAVPTANEDADQLKLTENFLKNGILSVDIFAISPEALQAKAVATPQSDIQTTFAVGEEAESKIASATTEASPISAPLDRVQPVLRRGDTLRVDVVVRTKKIGHFFPGGTVDAYDTWLELKATDDKAQTIFWSGMVEDNGKGPVEPGAHFYRSLQIDEHGNPINKRNAWSTRSVVYVHLIPPGAADTVHYRLHIPESAGNKITLHARLCYRKFSWWNTQFAFAGVPETNPNAGRGGTDPALSDRAQRRSRMGVPARTDTEPDQGPGYDDRKYVFTGSLAGISAKWQRWNDYGIGLLLQGDLKGAEAAFQKVTEADPKNPDGWVNIGRAAVQEGDMDRARTVLQKAIELKPDLARAHYFYARVLRSDGNYDGAGEQLHLVLQQYPRDRVVLNDLGRVQFLQKKYANAVQTLNQVLAIDPEDLQAHYNLMLCYRGVGDEKEAEDHQARYLRFKADESAQTITGPYRQAHPEDNNERQAIHEHVSVPFPLKEATSDKAARQSKAHVGTAAPTRPVERSSTTNAVDLSKSGGGSN
;
A
#
# COMPACT_ATOMS: atom_id res chain seq x y z
N MET A 1 -56.66 5.86 1.23
CA MET A 1 -55.45 6.53 0.68
C MET A 1 -54.45 6.88 1.77
N LEU A 2 -54.79 7.72 2.77
CA LEU A 2 -53.86 8.09 3.84
C LEU A 2 -53.27 6.90 4.62
N ILE A 3 -54.09 5.89 4.95
CA ILE A 3 -53.61 4.66 5.61
C ILE A 3 -52.54 3.95 4.75
N PHE A 4 -52.79 3.81 3.45
CA PHE A 4 -51.81 3.22 2.53
C PHE A 4 -50.52 4.03 2.47
N LEU A 5 -50.61 5.36 2.34
CA LEU A 5 -49.45 6.24 2.30
C LEU A 5 -48.63 6.15 3.58
N PHE A 6 -49.29 6.08 4.74
CA PHE A 6 -48.63 5.90 6.02
C PHE A 6 -47.92 4.54 6.12
N LEU A 7 -48.62 3.44 5.83
CA LEU A 7 -48.05 2.09 5.90
C LEU A 7 -46.89 1.90 4.91
N SER A 8 -47.06 2.38 3.68
CA SER A 8 -45.99 2.34 2.67
C SER A 8 -44.81 3.22 3.07
N ALA A 9 -45.01 4.41 3.65
CA ALA A 9 -43.92 5.24 4.16
C ALA A 9 -43.11 4.53 5.26
N VAL A 10 -43.80 3.89 6.22
CA VAL A 10 -43.15 3.10 7.28
C VAL A 10 -42.33 1.96 6.68
N TYR A 11 -42.89 1.23 5.73
CA TYR A 11 -42.17 0.14 5.04
C TYR A 11 -40.94 0.64 4.27
N LEU A 12 -41.09 1.68 3.44
CA LEU A 12 -40.01 2.26 2.64
C LEU A 12 -38.89 2.84 3.52
N TYR A 13 -39.24 3.39 4.67
CA TYR A 13 -38.24 3.87 5.62
C TYR A 13 -37.56 2.72 6.36
N ALA A 14 -38.30 1.76 6.90
CA ALA A 14 -37.73 0.71 7.75
C ALA A 14 -36.92 -0.36 6.96
N PHE A 15 -37.33 -0.66 5.72
CA PHE A 15 -36.83 -1.83 4.98
C PHE A 15 -36.33 -1.48 3.57
N PRO A 16 -35.28 -0.64 3.43
CA PRO A 16 -34.71 -0.34 2.12
C PRO A 16 -34.11 -1.60 1.50
N GLN A 17 -34.75 -2.12 0.45
CA GLN A 17 -34.36 -3.36 -0.21
C GLN A 17 -34.17 -3.17 -1.71
N PRO A 18 -33.10 -3.75 -2.30
CA PRO A 18 -32.87 -3.73 -3.74
C PRO A 18 -33.68 -4.85 -4.40
N ASN A 19 -35.00 -4.74 -4.44
CA ASN A 19 -35.86 -5.69 -5.15
C ASN A 19 -37.02 -5.00 -5.87
N VAL A 20 -37.59 -5.70 -6.86
CA VAL A 20 -38.68 -5.17 -7.70
C VAL A 20 -39.90 -4.82 -6.86
N PHE A 21 -40.23 -5.62 -5.85
CA PHE A 21 -41.36 -5.35 -4.96
C PHE A 21 -41.21 -4.00 -4.24
N TYR A 22 -40.04 -3.71 -3.68
CA TYR A 22 -39.75 -2.43 -3.05
C TYR A 22 -39.89 -1.27 -4.05
N ALA A 23 -39.36 -1.41 -5.27
CA ALA A 23 -39.48 -0.40 -6.32
C ALA A 23 -40.95 -0.13 -6.71
N VAL A 24 -41.79 -1.17 -6.77
CA VAL A 24 -43.23 -1.04 -7.01
C VAL A 24 -43.91 -0.28 -5.87
N ILE A 25 -43.57 -0.55 -4.61
CA ILE A 25 -44.13 0.19 -3.47
C ILE A 25 -43.72 1.67 -3.51
N VAL A 26 -42.48 1.99 -3.91
CA VAL A 26 -42.04 3.39 -4.12
C VAL A 26 -42.94 4.08 -5.16
N LEU A 27 -43.17 3.44 -6.30
CA LEU A 27 -43.99 3.99 -7.37
C LEU A 27 -45.45 4.16 -6.93
N LEU A 28 -46.02 3.16 -6.26
CA LEU A 28 -47.40 3.22 -5.74
C LEU A 28 -47.55 4.31 -4.68
N HIS A 29 -46.56 4.50 -3.80
CA HIS A 29 -46.57 5.60 -2.83
C HIS A 29 -46.65 6.96 -3.53
N ALA A 30 -45.84 7.17 -4.57
CA ALA A 30 -45.87 8.40 -5.36
C ALA A 30 -47.20 8.60 -6.11
N ILE A 31 -47.70 7.57 -6.81
CA ILE A 31 -48.96 7.64 -7.58
C ILE A 31 -50.15 7.91 -6.65
N VAL A 32 -50.29 7.13 -5.57
CA VAL A 32 -51.38 7.33 -4.59
C VAL A 32 -51.25 8.70 -3.93
N GLY A 33 -50.02 9.19 -3.71
CA GLY A 33 -49.74 10.54 -3.21
C GLY A 33 -50.25 11.63 -4.15
N ILE A 34 -49.99 11.52 -5.45
CA ILE A 34 -50.51 12.46 -6.48
C ILE A 34 -52.03 12.48 -6.47
N VAL A 35 -52.68 11.31 -6.53
CA VAL A 35 -54.15 11.22 -6.55
C VAL A 35 -54.74 11.76 -5.24
N ALA A 36 -54.12 11.47 -4.09
CA ALA A 36 -54.58 11.96 -2.79
C ALA A 36 -54.44 13.48 -2.69
N SER A 37 -53.38 14.04 -3.29
CA SER A 37 -53.15 15.49 -3.33
C SER A 37 -54.19 16.20 -4.18
N ALA A 38 -54.51 15.67 -5.37
CA ALA A 38 -55.57 16.20 -6.22
C ALA A 38 -56.93 16.15 -5.51
N TYR A 39 -57.25 15.03 -4.86
CA TYR A 39 -58.48 14.90 -4.07
C TYR A 39 -58.52 15.89 -2.90
N LEU A 40 -57.42 16.04 -2.16
CA LEU A 40 -57.33 16.97 -1.03
C LEU A 40 -57.59 18.42 -1.47
N VAL A 41 -57.06 18.85 -2.61
CA VAL A 41 -57.28 20.20 -3.17
C VAL A 41 -58.74 20.39 -3.57
N LEU A 42 -59.35 19.43 -4.26
CA LEU A 42 -60.74 19.51 -4.73
C LEU A 42 -61.75 19.62 -3.57
N PHE A 43 -61.50 18.92 -2.47
CA PHE A 43 -62.42 18.86 -1.33
C PHE A 43 -62.00 19.72 -0.13
N LEU A 44 -60.93 20.51 -0.25
CA LEU A 44 -60.31 21.25 0.85
C LEU A 44 -61.32 22.14 1.59
N VAL A 45 -62.12 22.90 0.85
CA VAL A 45 -63.10 23.84 1.42
C VAL A 45 -64.19 23.10 2.20
N GLY A 46 -64.68 21.97 1.69
CA GLY A 46 -65.68 21.14 2.37
C GLY A 46 -65.13 20.46 3.63
N ILE A 47 -63.90 19.97 3.56
CA ILE A 47 -63.19 19.38 4.70
C ILE A 47 -62.99 20.42 5.80
N PHE A 48 -62.57 21.64 5.47
CA PHE A 48 -62.31 22.69 6.46
C PHE A 48 -63.58 23.17 7.14
N ARG A 49 -64.69 23.26 6.41
CA ARG A 49 -66.01 23.62 6.96
C ARG A 49 -66.53 22.61 7.98
N SER A 50 -66.23 21.32 7.79
CA SER A 50 -66.73 20.22 8.64
C SER A 50 -65.73 19.71 9.70
N SER A 51 -64.50 20.21 9.71
CA SER A 51 -63.42 19.73 10.60
C SER A 51 -63.28 20.54 11.90
N SER A 52 -62.87 19.86 12.97
CA SER A 52 -62.41 20.50 14.22
C SER A 52 -61.17 21.37 13.98
N PHE A 53 -60.86 22.29 14.89
CA PHE A 53 -59.66 23.14 14.79
C PHE A 53 -58.37 22.30 14.65
N ALA A 54 -58.23 21.25 15.46
CA ALA A 54 -57.08 20.35 15.39
C ALA A 54 -57.04 19.57 14.06
N ALA A 55 -58.19 19.08 13.57
CA ALA A 55 -58.25 18.41 12.28
C ALA A 55 -57.90 19.35 11.11
N ARG A 56 -58.28 20.64 11.17
CA ARG A 56 -57.85 21.64 10.18
C ARG A 56 -56.32 21.80 10.15
N LEU A 57 -55.69 21.87 11.33
CA LEU A 57 -54.23 21.89 11.42
C LEU A 57 -53.60 20.61 10.84
N GLY A 58 -54.17 19.45 11.16
CA GLY A 58 -53.74 18.17 10.58
C GLY A 58 -53.80 18.15 9.05
N TRP A 59 -54.90 18.62 8.46
CA TRP A 59 -55.05 18.73 7.01
C TRP A 59 -54.12 19.77 6.37
N LEU A 60 -53.83 20.90 7.03
CA LEU A 60 -52.83 21.87 6.56
C LEU A 60 -51.42 21.25 6.51
N LEU A 61 -51.04 20.48 7.52
CA LEU A 61 -49.74 19.80 7.55
C LEU A 61 -49.66 18.71 6.47
N VAL A 62 -50.74 17.95 6.26
CA VAL A 62 -50.83 16.98 5.15
C VAL A 62 -50.75 17.68 3.79
N LEU A 63 -51.39 18.83 3.61
CA LEU A 63 -51.29 19.63 2.38
C LEU A 63 -49.87 20.13 2.15
N GLY A 64 -49.21 20.67 3.19
CA GLY A 64 -47.81 21.09 3.11
C GLY A 64 -46.87 19.92 2.76
N SER A 65 -47.11 18.75 3.36
CA SER A 65 -46.41 17.52 3.02
C SER A 65 -46.67 17.10 1.56
N ALA A 66 -47.91 17.18 1.07
CA ALA A 66 -48.28 16.85 -0.30
C ALA A 66 -47.58 17.75 -1.33
N VAL A 67 -47.56 19.07 -1.11
CA VAL A 67 -46.80 20.01 -1.95
C VAL A 67 -45.33 19.63 -1.98
N MET A 68 -44.74 19.33 -0.81
CA MET A 68 -43.36 18.89 -0.73
C MET A 68 -43.12 17.57 -1.48
N GLY A 69 -44.04 16.60 -1.35
CA GLY A 69 -43.98 15.32 -2.04
C GLY A 69 -44.00 15.47 -3.56
N LEU A 70 -44.84 16.35 -4.10
CA LEU A 70 -44.88 16.65 -5.54
C LEU A 70 -43.58 17.30 -6.02
N LEU A 71 -42.96 18.17 -5.22
CA LEU A 71 -41.64 18.73 -5.52
C LEU A 71 -40.56 17.63 -5.53
N LEU A 72 -40.53 16.77 -4.50
CA LEU A 72 -39.57 15.66 -4.37
C LEU A 72 -39.72 14.61 -5.47
N ILE A 73 -40.93 14.38 -6.00
CA ILE A 73 -41.12 13.53 -7.19
C ILE A 73 -40.38 14.10 -8.41
N LYS A 74 -40.31 15.43 -8.54
CA LYS A 74 -39.64 16.09 -9.66
C LYS A 74 -38.13 16.18 -9.47
N VAL A 75 -37.66 16.57 -8.27
CA VAL A 75 -36.23 16.81 -8.02
C VAL A 75 -35.48 15.55 -7.55
N GLY A 76 -36.21 14.55 -7.06
CA GLY A 76 -35.65 13.37 -6.41
C GLY A 76 -35.39 13.58 -4.91
N THR A 77 -34.80 12.57 -4.27
CA THR A 77 -34.49 12.54 -2.84
C THR A 77 -33.00 12.24 -2.59
N SER A 78 -32.13 12.78 -3.45
CA SER A 78 -30.67 12.75 -3.29
C SER A 78 -30.23 13.41 -1.99
N ARG A 79 -28.98 13.17 -1.57
CA ARG A 79 -28.40 13.68 -0.31
C ARG A 79 -28.62 15.19 -0.08
N PRO A 80 -28.41 16.08 -1.07
CA PRO A 80 -28.69 17.52 -0.92
C PRO A 80 -30.14 17.84 -0.55
N GLU A 81 -31.09 17.03 -1.02
CA GLU A 81 -32.53 17.25 -0.83
C GLU A 81 -33.08 16.58 0.44
N TRP A 82 -32.22 16.02 1.29
CA TRP A 82 -32.65 15.34 2.51
C TRP A 82 -33.42 16.24 3.46
N ASN A 83 -33.09 17.52 3.54
CA ASN A 83 -33.85 18.46 4.39
C ASN A 83 -35.32 18.55 3.94
N TRP A 84 -35.57 18.59 2.63
CA TRP A 84 -36.92 18.59 2.08
C TRP A 84 -37.63 17.25 2.27
N LEU A 85 -36.91 16.13 2.11
CA LEU A 85 -37.43 14.79 2.40
C LEU A 85 -37.86 14.64 3.87
N TYR A 86 -37.00 15.00 4.81
CA TYR A 86 -37.31 14.89 6.24
C TYR A 86 -38.41 15.87 6.66
N LEU A 87 -38.48 17.06 6.04
CA LEU A 87 -39.60 17.97 6.24
C LEU A 87 -40.92 17.37 5.71
N HIS A 88 -40.92 16.76 4.53
CA HIS A 88 -42.07 16.03 3.99
C HIS A 88 -42.55 14.93 4.96
N ILE A 89 -41.63 14.12 5.49
CA ILE A 89 -41.90 13.05 6.45
C ILE A 89 -42.43 13.63 7.76
N ALA A 90 -41.80 14.66 8.33
CA ALA A 90 -42.20 15.28 9.59
C ALA A 90 -43.62 15.87 9.51
N LEU A 91 -43.91 16.61 8.44
CA LEU A 91 -45.24 17.16 8.17
C LEU A 91 -46.29 16.06 8.00
N ALA A 92 -45.96 14.98 7.27
CA ALA A 92 -46.85 13.83 7.09
C ALA A 92 -47.16 13.13 8.41
N LEU A 93 -46.14 12.85 9.23
CA LEU A 93 -46.28 12.18 10.52
C LEU A 93 -47.10 13.02 11.51
N ALA A 94 -46.79 14.32 11.63
CA ALA A 94 -47.53 15.22 12.49
C ALA A 94 -48.99 15.39 12.03
N GLY A 95 -49.20 15.60 10.73
CA GLY A 95 -50.54 15.73 10.15
C GLY A 95 -51.39 14.47 10.34
N CYS A 96 -50.86 13.30 9.98
CA CYS A 96 -51.57 12.03 10.15
C CYS A 96 -51.81 11.69 11.62
N GLY A 97 -50.86 11.98 12.51
CA GLY A 97 -51.01 11.77 13.96
C GLY A 97 -52.13 12.60 14.57
N ILE A 98 -52.21 13.89 14.20
CA ILE A 98 -53.28 14.79 14.64
C ILE A 98 -54.65 14.31 14.10
N LEU A 99 -54.73 13.96 12.82
CA LEU A 99 -55.97 13.46 12.21
C LEU A 99 -56.43 12.14 12.84
N PHE A 100 -55.50 11.22 13.13
CA PHE A 100 -55.80 9.97 13.80
C PHE A 100 -56.28 10.20 15.23
N ALA A 101 -55.61 11.07 16.00
CA ALA A 101 -56.02 11.40 17.37
C ALA A 101 -57.41 12.06 17.44
N ASP A 102 -57.75 12.92 16.48
CA ASP A 102 -59.08 13.53 16.36
C ASP A 102 -60.15 12.50 15.99
N TRP A 103 -59.86 11.62 15.03
CA TRP A 103 -60.75 10.53 14.62
C TRP A 103 -60.98 9.50 15.74
N ALA A 104 -59.91 9.05 16.40
CA ALA A 104 -59.97 8.09 17.51
C ALA A 104 -60.73 8.66 18.71
N GLY A 105 -60.58 9.97 18.97
CA GLY A 105 -61.38 10.68 19.95
C GLY A 105 -62.88 10.70 19.61
N ARG A 106 -63.25 10.96 18.35
CA ARG A 106 -64.65 10.92 17.89
C ARG A 106 -65.27 9.52 17.93
N LYS A 107 -64.46 8.47 17.77
CA LYS A 107 -64.88 7.07 17.85
C LYS A 107 -64.88 6.50 19.28
N GLY A 108 -64.43 7.28 20.27
CA GLY A 108 -64.36 6.84 21.67
C GLY A 108 -63.25 5.82 21.95
N TRP A 109 -62.25 5.67 21.08
CA TRP A 109 -61.15 4.70 21.21
C TRP A 109 -60.05 5.14 22.19
N LEU A 110 -59.88 6.44 22.37
CA LEU A 110 -58.93 7.05 23.32
C LEU A 110 -59.67 8.05 24.22
N PRO A 111 -60.61 7.60 25.09
CA PRO A 111 -61.31 8.49 25.99
C PRO A 111 -60.35 8.88 27.12
N VAL A 112 -59.90 10.13 27.13
CA VAL A 112 -59.17 10.68 28.28
C VAL A 112 -60.15 11.47 29.14
N GLY A 113 -60.11 11.26 30.45
CA GLY A 113 -61.06 11.82 31.42
C GLY A 113 -61.31 13.33 31.29
N PHE A 114 -62.51 13.72 31.70
CA PHE A 114 -63.13 15.05 31.61
C PHE A 114 -62.14 16.23 31.50
N GLY A 115 -62.19 16.92 30.35
CA GLY A 115 -61.74 18.30 30.22
C GLY A 115 -60.36 18.56 29.58
N ARG A 116 -59.57 17.55 29.20
CA ARG A 116 -58.27 17.80 28.54
C ARG A 116 -58.12 17.00 27.25
N THR A 117 -58.20 17.69 26.11
CA THR A 117 -57.95 17.11 24.77
C THR A 117 -56.46 17.00 24.43
N ALA A 118 -55.56 17.60 25.20
CA ALA A 118 -54.12 17.59 24.96
C ALA A 118 -53.43 16.22 25.16
N PRO A 119 -53.78 15.41 26.19
CA PRO A 119 -53.12 14.11 26.44
C PRO A 119 -53.31 13.10 25.31
N ARG A 120 -54.47 13.07 24.63
CA ARG A 120 -54.68 12.17 23.48
C ARG A 120 -53.72 12.44 22.32
N TYR A 121 -53.49 13.72 22.00
CA TYR A 121 -52.55 14.11 20.95
C TYR A 121 -51.11 13.80 21.38
N ALA A 122 -50.79 14.01 22.66
CA ALA A 122 -49.49 13.64 23.22
C ALA A 122 -49.25 12.13 23.15
N ILE A 123 -50.24 11.28 23.49
CA ILE A 123 -50.12 9.82 23.40
C ILE A 123 -49.89 9.38 21.95
N CYS A 124 -50.68 9.88 20.99
CA CYS A 124 -50.49 9.55 19.57
C CYS A 124 -49.13 10.02 19.05
N LEU A 125 -48.67 11.22 19.46
CA LEU A 125 -47.35 11.73 19.08
C LEU A 125 -46.22 10.89 19.68
N LEU A 126 -46.32 10.51 20.95
CA LEU A 126 -45.36 9.62 21.62
C LEU A 126 -45.32 8.24 20.95
N ALA A 127 -46.48 7.68 20.59
CA ALA A 127 -46.55 6.42 19.86
C ALA A 127 -45.88 6.51 18.47
N LEU A 128 -46.09 7.62 17.74
CA LEU A 128 -45.41 7.87 16.46
C LEU A 128 -43.91 8.06 16.62
N LEU A 129 -43.45 8.74 17.68
CA LEU A 129 -42.03 8.87 18.00
C LEU A 129 -41.41 7.51 18.35
N ALA A 130 -42.11 6.68 19.13
CA ALA A 130 -41.67 5.32 19.45
C ALA A 130 -41.58 4.43 18.21
N LEU A 131 -42.60 4.46 17.34
CA LEU A 131 -42.58 3.75 16.05
C LEU A 131 -41.47 4.25 15.14
N SER A 132 -41.22 5.57 15.10
CA SER A 132 -40.13 6.15 14.33
C SER A 132 -38.76 5.71 14.86
N GLY A 133 -38.59 5.68 16.18
CA GLY A 133 -37.38 5.16 16.83
C GLY A 133 -37.15 3.68 16.56
N ALA A 134 -38.20 2.85 16.64
CA ALA A 134 -38.13 1.43 16.30
C ALA A 134 -37.79 1.21 14.81
N ALA A 135 -38.43 1.95 13.91
CA ALA A 135 -38.14 1.89 12.48
C ALA A 135 -36.71 2.34 12.17
N TRP A 136 -36.23 3.41 12.81
CA TRP A 136 -34.84 3.88 12.70
C TRP A 136 -33.84 2.82 13.20
N TYR A 137 -34.12 2.20 14.34
CA TYR A 137 -33.28 1.14 14.91
C TYR A 137 -33.21 -0.07 13.98
N ILE A 138 -34.35 -0.57 13.49
CA ILE A 138 -34.40 -1.68 12.52
C ILE A 138 -33.64 -1.31 11.24
N ARG A 139 -33.86 -0.09 10.74
CA ARG A 139 -33.24 0.43 9.52
C ARG A 139 -31.72 0.50 9.63
N ASN A 140 -31.16 0.94 10.77
CA ASN A 140 -29.74 1.23 10.89
C ASN A 140 -28.93 0.12 11.55
N SER A 141 -29.42 -0.47 12.63
CA SER A 141 -28.67 -1.49 13.37
C SER A 141 -28.38 -2.72 12.50
N ARG A 142 -29.34 -3.16 11.68
CA ARG A 142 -29.12 -4.28 10.76
C ARG A 142 -28.05 -3.96 9.71
N TRP A 143 -28.06 -2.73 9.20
CA TRP A 143 -27.15 -2.32 8.13
C TRP A 143 -25.71 -2.14 8.61
N LEU A 144 -25.53 -1.42 9.72
CA LEU A 144 -24.22 -1.17 10.32
C LEU A 144 -23.55 -2.47 10.76
N ASN A 145 -24.33 -3.46 11.20
CA ASN A 145 -23.82 -4.75 11.65
C ASN A 145 -23.66 -5.79 10.52
N SER A 146 -24.23 -5.57 9.33
CA SER A 146 -24.26 -6.61 8.27
C SER A 146 -22.95 -6.81 7.50
N ALA A 147 -21.98 -5.89 7.62
CA ALA A 147 -20.77 -5.91 6.82
C ALA A 147 -19.61 -5.27 7.58
N ARG A 148 -19.20 -5.92 8.68
CA ARG A 148 -18.00 -5.59 9.45
C ARG A 148 -16.90 -6.60 9.11
N ILE A 149 -15.70 -6.09 8.79
CA ILE A 149 -14.55 -6.94 8.50
C ILE A 149 -13.98 -7.45 9.83
N GLN A 150 -13.81 -8.76 9.95
CA GLN A 150 -13.24 -9.41 11.13
C GLN A 150 -12.26 -10.47 10.66
N ASN A 151 -11.04 -10.37 11.17
CA ASN A 151 -9.98 -11.30 10.85
C ASN A 151 -10.17 -12.64 11.58
N PRO A 152 -9.89 -13.78 10.92
CA PRO A 152 -9.83 -15.07 11.58
C PRO A 152 -8.59 -15.14 12.49
N THR A 153 -8.73 -15.75 13.67
CA THR A 153 -7.59 -16.07 14.55
C THR A 153 -6.86 -17.34 14.12
N ASP A 154 -7.43 -18.08 13.17
CA ASP A 154 -7.01 -19.39 12.70
C ASP A 154 -6.77 -19.38 11.19
N ALA A 155 -6.03 -18.38 10.69
CA ALA A 155 -5.67 -18.24 9.28
C ALA A 155 -5.29 -19.57 8.59
N PRO A 156 -5.62 -19.81 7.32
CA PRO A 156 -5.22 -21.01 6.59
C PRO A 156 -3.77 -21.47 6.85
N ALA A 157 -3.54 -22.77 7.08
CA ALA A 157 -2.19 -23.32 7.27
C ALA A 157 -1.45 -23.53 5.94
N THR A 158 -2.17 -23.54 4.83
CA THR A 158 -1.63 -23.57 3.47
C THR A 158 -2.50 -22.73 2.53
N MET A 159 -1.97 -22.34 1.38
CA MET A 159 -2.78 -21.61 0.38
C MET A 159 -3.91 -22.48 -0.18
N ASN A 160 -3.83 -23.81 -0.08
CA ASN A 160 -4.90 -24.70 -0.52
C ASN A 160 -6.19 -24.55 0.31
N ASP A 161 -6.09 -24.00 1.51
CA ASP A 161 -7.25 -23.75 2.38
C ASP A 161 -7.77 -22.30 2.25
N GLU A 162 -7.18 -21.51 1.34
CA GLU A 162 -7.67 -20.18 0.98
C GLU A 162 -8.73 -20.22 -0.13
N GLY A 163 -9.65 -19.26 -0.12
CA GLY A 163 -10.70 -19.15 -1.13
C GLY A 163 -11.56 -20.42 -1.23
N ASP A 164 -11.74 -20.91 -2.46
CA ASP A 164 -12.44 -22.19 -2.74
C ASP A 164 -11.46 -23.40 -2.83
N GLY A 165 -10.18 -23.20 -2.50
CA GLY A 165 -9.13 -24.23 -2.57
C GLY A 165 -8.82 -24.73 -3.99
N PRO A 166 -7.98 -25.78 -4.16
CA PRO A 166 -7.44 -26.20 -5.45
C PRO A 166 -8.46 -26.59 -6.54
N GLN A 167 -9.69 -26.90 -6.13
CA GLN A 167 -10.82 -27.27 -6.99
C GLN A 167 -11.72 -26.07 -7.35
N GLY A 168 -11.49 -24.91 -6.73
CA GLY A 168 -12.22 -23.69 -7.02
C GLY A 168 -11.87 -23.08 -8.38
N ASP A 169 -12.87 -22.51 -9.05
CA ASP A 169 -12.73 -21.90 -10.38
C ASP A 169 -11.70 -20.75 -10.42
N PHE A 170 -11.50 -20.06 -9.29
CA PHE A 170 -10.66 -18.86 -9.20
C PHE A 170 -9.31 -19.10 -8.52
N PHE A 171 -9.08 -20.31 -7.99
CA PHE A 171 -7.84 -20.65 -7.30
C PHE A 171 -6.62 -20.52 -8.25
N PRO A 172 -5.49 -19.95 -7.81
CA PRO A 172 -5.11 -19.62 -6.42
C PRO A 172 -5.41 -18.19 -5.96
N SER A 173 -6.38 -17.49 -6.57
CA SER A 173 -6.96 -16.32 -5.90
C SER A 173 -7.83 -16.74 -4.72
N SER A 174 -7.80 -15.96 -3.65
CA SER A 174 -8.66 -16.14 -2.48
C SER A 174 -10.08 -15.62 -2.72
N ALA A 175 -10.36 -15.02 -3.88
CA ALA A 175 -11.67 -14.50 -4.21
C ALA A 175 -12.74 -15.59 -4.35
N GLN A 176 -13.94 -15.30 -3.86
CA GLN A 176 -15.09 -16.19 -3.93
C GLN A 176 -16.32 -15.44 -4.43
N VAL A 177 -17.24 -16.18 -5.05
CA VAL A 177 -18.53 -15.66 -5.50
C VAL A 177 -19.64 -16.40 -4.77
N TYR A 178 -20.64 -15.66 -4.27
CA TYR A 178 -21.80 -16.29 -3.62
C TYR A 178 -22.48 -17.30 -4.56
N GLY A 179 -22.71 -18.51 -4.05
CA GLY A 179 -23.29 -19.60 -4.82
C GLY A 179 -22.34 -20.32 -5.78
N ARG A 180 -21.03 -19.99 -5.77
CA ARG A 180 -19.98 -20.61 -6.62
C ARG A 180 -20.31 -20.55 -8.11
N GLN A 181 -20.94 -19.46 -8.55
CA GLN A 181 -21.30 -19.25 -9.95
C GLN A 181 -20.31 -18.29 -10.61
N LYS A 182 -20.06 -18.49 -11.91
CA LYS A 182 -19.34 -17.52 -12.73
C LYS A 182 -20.18 -16.26 -12.91
N ILE A 183 -19.52 -15.10 -12.89
CA ILE A 183 -20.15 -13.80 -13.14
C ILE A 183 -19.88 -13.43 -14.61
N PRO A 184 -20.91 -13.09 -15.41
CA PRO A 184 -20.70 -12.67 -16.79
C PRO A 184 -19.78 -11.45 -16.89
N SER A 185 -18.80 -11.46 -17.79
CA SER A 185 -17.83 -10.36 -17.95
C SER A 185 -18.47 -8.99 -18.10
N LYS A 186 -19.60 -8.96 -18.81
CA LYS A 186 -20.42 -7.75 -19.03
C LYS A 186 -20.71 -6.99 -17.73
N PHE A 187 -20.95 -7.68 -16.61
CA PHE A 187 -21.18 -7.07 -15.30
C PHE A 187 -20.07 -6.11 -14.88
N PHE A 188 -18.81 -6.47 -15.15
CA PHE A 188 -17.63 -5.69 -14.77
C PHE A 188 -17.29 -4.58 -15.77
N MET A 189 -17.86 -4.62 -16.97
CA MET A 189 -17.54 -3.72 -18.07
C MET A 189 -18.50 -2.52 -18.19
N GLU A 190 -19.58 -2.51 -17.42
CA GLU A 190 -20.68 -1.56 -17.56
C GLU A 190 -20.55 -0.29 -16.70
N SER A 191 -19.31 0.11 -16.37
CA SER A 191 -19.05 1.35 -15.60
C SER A 191 -19.70 2.60 -16.23
N GLN A 192 -19.86 2.64 -17.57
CA GLN A 192 -20.54 3.73 -18.27
C GLN A 192 -22.01 3.91 -17.84
N SER A 193 -22.66 2.86 -17.34
CA SER A 193 -24.02 2.97 -16.80
C SER A 193 -24.09 3.90 -15.58
N CYS A 194 -23.00 3.98 -14.80
CA CYS A 194 -22.89 4.84 -13.62
C CYS A 194 -22.72 6.33 -13.97
N GLU A 195 -22.10 6.63 -15.13
CA GLU A 195 -21.81 8.00 -15.61
C GLU A 195 -23.06 8.89 -15.61
N ARG A 196 -24.26 8.33 -15.85
CA ARG A 196 -25.52 9.09 -15.90
C ARG A 196 -25.87 9.84 -14.60
N CYS A 197 -25.39 9.36 -13.45
CA CYS A 197 -25.57 10.00 -12.15
C CYS A 197 -24.24 10.34 -11.45
N HIS A 198 -23.14 9.75 -11.92
CA HIS A 198 -21.79 9.82 -11.36
C HIS A 198 -20.76 10.19 -12.44
N ALA A 199 -21.00 11.27 -13.18
CA ALA A 199 -20.19 11.68 -14.32
C ALA A 199 -18.77 12.08 -13.90
N ASP A 200 -18.64 12.82 -12.79
CA ASP A 200 -17.33 13.27 -12.30
C ASP A 200 -16.51 12.08 -11.78
N ILE A 201 -17.12 11.19 -10.98
CA ILE A 201 -16.48 9.97 -10.49
C ILE A 201 -16.06 9.08 -11.66
N TYR A 202 -16.92 8.88 -12.66
CA TYR A 202 -16.61 8.07 -13.84
C TYR A 202 -15.40 8.62 -14.60
N LYS A 203 -15.36 9.94 -14.85
CA LYS A 203 -14.22 10.60 -15.50
C LYS A 203 -12.93 10.47 -14.68
N GLN A 204 -13.02 10.57 -13.36
CA GLN A 204 -11.87 10.39 -12.47
C GLN A 204 -11.34 8.95 -12.52
N TRP A 205 -12.23 7.96 -12.46
CA TRP A 205 -11.89 6.55 -12.55
C TRP A 205 -11.24 6.19 -13.88
N GLN A 206 -11.74 6.73 -15.00
CA GLN A 206 -11.22 6.44 -16.34
C GLN A 206 -9.73 6.77 -16.49
N SER A 207 -9.24 7.80 -15.80
CA SER A 207 -7.81 8.17 -15.76
C SER A 207 -6.97 7.34 -14.76
N SER A 208 -7.60 6.51 -13.93
CA SER A 208 -6.94 5.90 -12.77
C SER A 208 -6.18 4.62 -13.10
N ALA A 209 -5.19 4.27 -12.27
CA ALA A 209 -4.50 2.99 -12.37
C ALA A 209 -5.43 1.77 -12.15
N HIS A 210 -6.58 1.95 -11.50
CA HIS A 210 -7.60 0.90 -11.40
C HIS A 210 -8.26 0.63 -12.76
N HIS A 211 -8.55 1.65 -13.56
CA HIS A 211 -9.02 1.43 -14.93
C HIS A 211 -7.94 0.72 -15.77
N PHE A 212 -6.67 1.12 -15.62
CA PHE A 212 -5.52 0.53 -16.30
C PHE A 212 -4.85 -0.63 -15.54
N SER A 213 -5.63 -1.43 -14.82
CA SER A 213 -5.09 -2.55 -14.01
C SER A 213 -4.98 -3.86 -14.78
N SER A 214 -5.73 -4.02 -15.88
CA SER A 214 -5.79 -5.25 -16.69
C SER A 214 -4.82 -5.16 -17.87
N PHE A 215 -5.05 -5.94 -18.92
CA PHE A 215 -4.22 -6.00 -20.13
C PHE A 215 -4.27 -4.74 -21.03
N ASN A 216 -4.96 -3.69 -20.60
CA ASN A 216 -4.84 -2.33 -21.12
C ASN A 216 -3.61 -1.58 -20.56
N ASN A 217 -2.80 -2.26 -19.74
CA ASN A 217 -1.50 -1.82 -19.26
C ASN A 217 -0.42 -2.76 -19.80
N GLN A 218 0.49 -2.22 -20.62
CA GLN A 218 1.53 -2.99 -21.29
C GLN A 218 2.48 -3.72 -20.33
N TRP A 219 2.90 -3.08 -19.24
CA TRP A 219 3.81 -3.68 -18.25
C TRP A 219 3.15 -4.88 -17.57
N TYR A 220 1.91 -4.71 -17.11
CA TYR A 220 1.14 -5.79 -16.51
C TYR A 220 0.91 -6.94 -17.52
N ARG A 221 0.43 -6.60 -18.71
CA ARG A 221 0.19 -7.55 -19.79
C ARG A 221 1.41 -8.41 -20.08
N LYS A 222 2.58 -7.82 -20.27
CA LYS A 222 3.81 -8.55 -20.60
C LYS A 222 4.28 -9.44 -19.47
N SER A 223 4.06 -9.02 -18.23
CA SER A 223 4.35 -9.82 -17.04
C SER A 223 3.48 -11.09 -16.99
N ILE A 224 2.17 -10.96 -17.25
CA ILE A 224 1.24 -12.09 -17.29
C ILE A 224 1.49 -12.99 -18.50
N GLU A 225 1.73 -12.42 -19.68
CA GLU A 225 2.13 -13.19 -20.87
C GLU A 225 3.38 -14.05 -20.56
N TYR A 226 4.38 -13.47 -19.90
CA TYR A 226 5.59 -14.19 -19.49
C TYR A 226 5.31 -15.27 -18.44
N MET A 227 4.47 -14.97 -17.44
CA MET A 227 4.06 -15.96 -16.43
C MET A 227 3.38 -17.16 -17.09
N GLN A 228 2.39 -16.92 -17.95
CA GLN A 228 1.64 -17.98 -18.60
C GLN A 228 2.50 -18.81 -19.56
N ASP A 229 3.44 -18.18 -20.27
CA ASP A 229 4.39 -18.89 -21.13
C ASP A 229 5.31 -19.84 -20.33
N ARG A 230 5.59 -19.52 -19.05
CA ARG A 230 6.56 -20.24 -18.23
C ARG A 230 5.95 -21.26 -17.29
N VAL A 231 4.83 -20.92 -16.65
CA VAL A 231 4.22 -21.73 -15.58
C VAL A 231 2.71 -22.01 -15.84
N GLY A 232 2.20 -21.66 -17.02
CA GLY A 232 0.82 -21.91 -17.41
C GLY A 232 -0.20 -20.89 -16.87
N THR A 233 -1.47 -21.09 -17.23
CA THR A 233 -2.55 -20.14 -16.94
C THR A 233 -3.03 -20.19 -15.50
N LYS A 234 -3.03 -21.36 -14.85
CA LYS A 234 -3.57 -21.53 -13.49
C LYS A 234 -2.91 -20.60 -12.46
N PRO A 235 -1.57 -20.51 -12.34
CA PRO A 235 -0.93 -19.57 -11.42
C PRO A 235 -1.31 -18.10 -11.65
N SER A 236 -1.59 -17.69 -12.90
CA SER A 236 -1.94 -16.30 -13.21
C SER A 236 -3.31 -15.84 -12.67
N LYS A 237 -4.19 -16.78 -12.27
CA LYS A 237 -5.45 -16.46 -11.59
C LYS A 237 -5.22 -15.74 -10.26
N TRP A 238 -4.06 -15.94 -9.63
CA TRP A 238 -3.57 -15.16 -8.49
C TRP A 238 -3.63 -13.65 -8.79
N CYS A 239 -3.08 -13.20 -9.91
CA CYS A 239 -3.16 -11.79 -10.30
C CYS A 239 -4.61 -11.35 -10.60
N GLY A 240 -5.38 -12.23 -11.25
CA GLY A 240 -6.72 -11.94 -11.74
C GLY A 240 -7.72 -11.54 -10.65
N GLY A 241 -7.53 -12.00 -9.40
CA GLY A 241 -8.39 -11.65 -8.28
C GLY A 241 -8.43 -10.14 -7.99
N CYS A 242 -7.30 -9.48 -8.24
CA CYS A 242 -7.10 -8.05 -7.98
C CYS A 242 -7.04 -7.20 -9.27
N HIS A 243 -6.73 -7.79 -10.43
CA HIS A 243 -6.50 -7.04 -11.68
C HIS A 243 -7.55 -7.26 -12.76
N ASP A 244 -8.07 -8.49 -12.90
CA ASP A 244 -8.74 -8.93 -14.13
C ASP A 244 -10.16 -9.47 -13.87
N PRO A 245 -11.06 -8.73 -13.20
CA PRO A 245 -12.34 -9.28 -12.75
C PRO A 245 -13.22 -9.78 -13.91
N ALA A 246 -13.24 -9.06 -15.04
CA ALA A 246 -14.01 -9.46 -16.22
C ALA A 246 -13.52 -10.77 -16.85
N VAL A 247 -12.25 -11.13 -16.66
CA VAL A 247 -11.60 -12.31 -17.23
C VAL A 247 -11.60 -13.47 -16.22
N LEU A 248 -11.30 -13.20 -14.95
CA LEU A 248 -11.26 -14.21 -13.90
C LEU A 248 -12.66 -14.76 -13.60
N TYR A 249 -13.62 -13.90 -13.24
CA TYR A 249 -14.91 -14.35 -12.72
C TYR A 249 -15.83 -14.92 -13.80
N SER A 250 -15.53 -14.67 -15.07
CA SER A 250 -16.19 -15.28 -16.22
C SER A 250 -15.59 -16.63 -16.63
N GLY A 251 -14.46 -17.01 -16.03
CA GLY A 251 -13.70 -18.23 -16.37
C GLY A 251 -12.84 -18.12 -17.62
N LEU A 252 -12.64 -16.92 -18.18
CA LEU A 252 -11.79 -16.70 -19.35
C LEU A 252 -10.30 -16.78 -19.01
N MET A 253 -9.90 -16.63 -17.74
CA MET A 253 -8.50 -16.67 -17.29
C MET A 253 -7.84 -18.05 -17.47
N ASP A 254 -8.62 -19.10 -17.71
CA ASP A 254 -8.11 -20.42 -18.11
C ASP A 254 -7.54 -20.42 -19.54
N THR A 255 -7.92 -19.45 -20.37
CA THR A 255 -7.42 -19.28 -21.74
C THR A 255 -6.14 -18.44 -21.73
N PRO A 256 -5.10 -18.81 -22.49
CA PRO A 256 -3.91 -17.99 -22.61
C PRO A 256 -4.24 -16.56 -23.05
N ILE A 257 -3.76 -15.56 -22.30
CA ILE A 257 -4.12 -14.14 -22.50
C ILE A 257 -3.75 -13.66 -23.89
N LYS A 258 -2.64 -14.12 -24.46
CA LYS A 258 -2.25 -13.76 -25.84
C LYS A 258 -3.35 -14.04 -26.87
N GLN A 259 -4.23 -15.00 -26.62
CA GLN A 259 -5.35 -15.35 -27.50
C GLN A 259 -6.57 -14.45 -27.30
N ILE A 260 -6.74 -13.85 -26.12
CA ILE A 260 -7.94 -13.09 -25.74
C ILE A 260 -7.66 -11.62 -25.39
N VAL A 261 -6.42 -11.18 -25.49
CA VAL A 261 -5.99 -9.84 -25.05
C VAL A 261 -6.71 -8.70 -25.77
N HIS A 262 -7.05 -8.91 -27.05
CA HIS A 262 -7.77 -7.93 -27.87
C HIS A 262 -9.26 -7.82 -27.51
N ARG A 263 -9.79 -8.74 -26.70
CA ARG A 263 -11.20 -8.73 -26.32
C ARG A 263 -11.50 -7.59 -25.33
N PRO A 264 -12.68 -6.96 -25.39
CA PRO A 264 -13.06 -5.90 -24.46
C PRO A 264 -12.99 -6.31 -22.98
N GLU A 265 -13.31 -7.56 -22.65
CA GLU A 265 -13.22 -8.11 -21.29
C GLU A 265 -11.79 -7.99 -20.73
N SER A 266 -10.79 -8.27 -21.56
CA SER A 266 -9.37 -8.19 -21.23
C SER A 266 -8.87 -6.75 -21.06
N GLN A 267 -9.62 -5.76 -21.55
CA GLN A 267 -9.24 -4.35 -21.53
C GLN A 267 -10.02 -3.54 -20.46
N ALA A 268 -10.87 -4.21 -19.67
CA ALA A 268 -11.83 -3.53 -18.80
C ALA A 268 -11.22 -2.96 -17.51
N GLY A 269 -10.16 -3.59 -16.99
CA GLY A 269 -9.59 -3.27 -15.68
C GLY A 269 -10.58 -3.47 -14.53
N LEU A 270 -10.31 -2.79 -13.42
CA LEU A 270 -11.18 -2.73 -12.26
C LEU A 270 -12.29 -1.70 -12.49
N GLY A 271 -13.41 -2.12 -13.06
CA GLY A 271 -14.62 -1.31 -13.19
C GLY A 271 -15.29 -1.01 -11.85
N CYS A 272 -16.26 -0.07 -11.85
CA CYS A 272 -16.99 0.34 -10.64
C CYS A 272 -17.61 -0.86 -9.91
N MET A 273 -18.15 -1.80 -10.69
CA MET A 273 -18.82 -2.98 -10.17
C MET A 273 -17.87 -3.95 -9.48
N MET A 274 -16.56 -3.92 -9.76
CA MET A 274 -15.64 -4.79 -9.04
C MET A 274 -15.58 -4.42 -7.55
N CYS A 275 -15.27 -3.16 -7.24
CA CYS A 275 -15.19 -2.70 -5.85
C CYS A 275 -16.56 -2.63 -5.17
N HIS A 276 -17.57 -2.12 -5.87
CA HIS A 276 -18.89 -1.86 -5.27
C HIS A 276 -19.82 -3.09 -5.22
N SER A 277 -19.40 -4.25 -5.75
CA SER A 277 -20.11 -5.53 -5.58
C SER A 277 -19.48 -6.46 -4.55
N ILE A 278 -18.37 -6.05 -3.93
CA ILE A 278 -17.82 -6.75 -2.76
C ILE A 278 -18.84 -6.66 -1.63
N ALA A 279 -19.39 -7.82 -1.28
CA ALA A 279 -20.44 -7.95 -0.30
C ALA A 279 -19.87 -8.25 1.10
N ASN A 280 -18.75 -8.97 1.17
CA ASN A 280 -18.02 -9.21 2.41
C ASN A 280 -16.51 -9.27 2.15
N VAL A 281 -15.68 -8.73 3.04
CA VAL A 281 -14.23 -8.96 3.05
C VAL A 281 -13.96 -9.97 4.15
N LYS A 282 -13.25 -11.05 3.82
CA LYS A 282 -13.08 -12.19 4.72
C LYS A 282 -11.98 -11.95 5.75
N SER A 283 -10.88 -11.34 5.32
CA SER A 283 -9.76 -11.01 6.20
C SER A 283 -8.88 -9.93 5.57
N THR A 284 -7.86 -9.50 6.32
CA THR A 284 -6.80 -8.63 5.87
C THR A 284 -5.60 -9.38 5.31
N MET A 285 -5.67 -10.70 5.04
CA MET A 285 -4.56 -11.44 4.43
C MET A 285 -4.32 -11.04 2.96
N GLY A 286 -5.30 -10.40 2.33
CA GLY A 286 -5.17 -9.84 0.98
C GLY A 286 -5.48 -10.85 -0.13
N GLN A 287 -4.82 -10.73 -1.27
CA GLN A 287 -4.92 -11.70 -2.37
C GLN A 287 -6.35 -11.96 -2.93
N GLY A 288 -7.18 -10.94 -2.88
CA GLY A 288 -8.59 -10.98 -3.29
C GLY A 288 -9.52 -11.62 -2.27
N ASP A 289 -9.16 -11.67 -0.99
CA ASP A 289 -9.91 -12.39 0.06
C ASP A 289 -11.26 -11.72 0.44
N PHE A 290 -12.21 -11.80 -0.50
CA PHE A 290 -13.58 -11.28 -0.37
C PHE A 290 -14.61 -12.20 -1.02
N TYR A 291 -15.88 -11.92 -0.74
CA TYR A 291 -17.04 -12.46 -1.46
C TYR A 291 -17.66 -11.40 -2.37
N LEU A 292 -17.81 -11.74 -3.65
CA LEU A 292 -18.57 -10.97 -4.62
C LEU A 292 -20.02 -11.45 -4.69
N GLU A 293 -20.92 -10.49 -4.85
CA GLU A 293 -22.33 -10.74 -5.13
C GLU A 293 -22.68 -10.29 -6.56
N TYR A 294 -23.49 -11.07 -7.26
CA TYR A 294 -24.01 -10.73 -8.59
C TYR A 294 -25.50 -10.33 -8.52
N PRO A 295 -25.83 -9.05 -8.25
CA PRO A 295 -27.20 -8.60 -8.14
C PRO A 295 -27.83 -8.47 -9.53
N LYS A 296 -28.73 -9.38 -9.93
CA LYS A 296 -29.39 -9.37 -11.27
C LYS A 296 -30.06 -8.04 -11.65
N LEU A 297 -30.48 -7.23 -10.68
CA LEU A 297 -31.11 -5.93 -10.96
C LEU A 297 -30.18 -4.91 -11.63
N HIS A 298 -28.85 -5.11 -11.62
CA HIS A 298 -27.94 -4.26 -12.39
C HIS A 298 -28.30 -4.24 -13.89
N GLU A 299 -28.90 -5.32 -14.42
CA GLU A 299 -29.33 -5.40 -15.83
C GLU A 299 -30.35 -4.30 -16.19
N LEU A 300 -31.13 -3.82 -15.22
CA LEU A 300 -32.04 -2.69 -15.43
C LEU A 300 -31.27 -1.38 -15.61
N ALA A 301 -30.21 -1.17 -14.81
CA ALA A 301 -29.36 0.00 -14.89
C ALA A 301 -28.55 0.07 -16.20
N ALA A 302 -28.15 -1.11 -16.69
CA ALA A 302 -27.40 -1.30 -17.92
C ALA A 302 -28.27 -1.54 -19.17
N SER A 303 -29.60 -1.52 -19.02
CA SER A 303 -30.51 -1.78 -20.14
C SER A 303 -30.32 -0.77 -21.27
N LYS A 304 -30.26 -1.29 -22.50
CA LYS A 304 -30.22 -0.46 -23.72
C LYS A 304 -31.60 0.10 -24.07
N ASN A 305 -32.68 -0.38 -23.44
CA ASN A 305 -34.03 0.13 -23.66
C ASN A 305 -34.18 1.51 -22.98
N PRO A 306 -34.44 2.60 -23.73
CA PRO A 306 -34.51 3.94 -23.16
C PRO A 306 -35.57 4.08 -22.08
N PHE A 307 -36.72 3.42 -22.23
CA PHE A 307 -37.82 3.49 -21.26
C PHE A 307 -37.44 2.81 -19.94
N VAL A 308 -36.88 1.59 -20.00
CA VAL A 308 -36.42 0.86 -18.81
C VAL A 308 -35.36 1.68 -18.07
N ARG A 309 -34.41 2.25 -18.82
CA ARG A 309 -33.34 3.08 -18.26
C ARG A 309 -33.86 4.34 -17.59
N THR A 310 -34.75 5.09 -18.25
CA THR A 310 -35.36 6.30 -17.68
C THR A 310 -36.19 5.96 -16.43
N MET A 311 -36.94 4.86 -16.45
CA MET A 311 -37.71 4.40 -15.29
C MET A 311 -36.80 4.01 -14.13
N HIS A 312 -35.72 3.26 -14.40
CA HIS A 312 -34.70 2.92 -13.42
C HIS A 312 -34.10 4.18 -12.78
N ASP A 313 -33.62 5.13 -13.60
CA ASP A 313 -32.97 6.35 -13.12
C ASP A 313 -33.94 7.21 -12.31
N PHE A 314 -35.20 7.31 -12.75
CA PHE A 314 -36.27 7.97 -11.99
C PHE A 314 -36.49 7.32 -10.63
N LEU A 315 -36.63 5.99 -10.56
CA LEU A 315 -36.86 5.27 -9.30
C LEU A 315 -35.68 5.39 -8.34
N VAL A 316 -34.45 5.30 -8.85
CA VAL A 316 -33.23 5.49 -8.04
C VAL A 316 -33.16 6.93 -7.50
N LYS A 317 -33.47 7.94 -8.32
CA LYS A 317 -33.52 9.33 -7.85
C LYS A 317 -34.66 9.57 -6.87
N LEU A 318 -35.81 8.93 -7.06
CA LEU A 318 -36.98 9.07 -6.21
C LEU A 318 -36.76 8.45 -4.83
N ASN A 319 -36.01 7.34 -4.73
CA ASN A 319 -35.58 6.75 -3.46
C ASN A 319 -34.19 6.09 -3.59
N PRO A 320 -33.09 6.82 -3.33
CA PRO A 320 -31.73 6.33 -3.55
C PRO A 320 -31.21 5.40 -2.44
N GLU A 321 -31.96 5.21 -1.34
CA GLU A 321 -31.44 4.46 -0.18
C GLU A 321 -31.06 3.01 -0.50
N PRO A 322 -31.88 2.20 -1.21
CA PRO A 322 -31.49 0.83 -1.56
C PRO A 322 -30.24 0.80 -2.45
N HIS A 323 -30.16 1.69 -3.43
CA HIS A 323 -28.99 1.83 -4.30
C HIS A 323 -27.73 2.15 -3.49
N ARG A 324 -27.80 3.15 -2.58
CA ARG A 324 -26.67 3.51 -1.71
C ARG A 324 -26.19 2.34 -0.87
N ARG A 325 -27.10 1.58 -0.26
CA ARG A 325 -26.74 0.44 0.60
C ARG A 325 -26.12 -0.70 -0.19
N VAL A 326 -26.61 -0.97 -1.41
CA VAL A 326 -25.99 -2.01 -2.23
C VAL A 326 -24.52 -1.68 -2.51
N PHE A 327 -24.22 -0.45 -2.93
CA PHE A 327 -22.90 -0.08 -3.43
C PHE A 327 -21.94 0.51 -2.39
N LEU A 328 -22.43 1.03 -1.26
CA LEU A 328 -21.58 1.63 -0.21
C LEU A 328 -21.80 0.90 1.12
N LYS A 329 -21.03 -0.17 1.32
CA LYS A 329 -21.00 -0.93 2.58
C LYS A 329 -20.35 -0.10 3.71
N PRO A 330 -20.75 -0.30 4.99
CA PRO A 330 -20.11 0.37 6.13
C PRO A 330 -18.58 0.24 6.15
N PHE A 331 -18.04 -0.95 5.86
CA PHE A 331 -16.59 -1.16 5.85
C PHE A 331 -15.84 -0.28 4.86
N MET A 332 -16.46 0.21 3.78
CA MET A 332 -15.80 1.10 2.80
C MET A 332 -15.54 2.51 3.37
N ARG A 333 -16.13 2.84 4.52
CA ARG A 333 -15.93 4.11 5.24
C ARG A 333 -15.25 3.90 6.59
N ASP A 334 -15.71 2.91 7.34
CA ASP A 334 -15.34 2.73 8.74
C ASP A 334 -14.14 1.78 8.91
N GLN A 335 -13.85 0.96 7.88
CA GLN A 335 -12.75 -0.01 7.84
C GLN A 335 -12.06 0.04 6.46
N THR A 336 -11.88 1.25 5.93
CA THR A 336 -11.33 1.46 4.58
C THR A 336 -9.97 0.75 4.38
N PRO A 337 -9.03 0.80 5.34
CA PRO A 337 -7.74 0.12 5.20
C PRO A 337 -7.88 -1.40 5.15
N GLU A 338 -8.73 -1.99 6.00
CA GLU A 338 -9.06 -3.41 5.95
C GLU A 338 -9.71 -3.78 4.60
N PHE A 339 -10.60 -2.94 4.07
CA PHE A 339 -11.18 -3.14 2.74
C PHE A 339 -10.12 -3.10 1.63
N CYS A 340 -9.26 -2.09 1.63
CA CYS A 340 -8.17 -1.93 0.66
C CYS A 340 -7.16 -3.08 0.74
N SER A 341 -6.92 -3.64 1.94
CA SER A 341 -5.97 -4.73 2.15
C SER A 341 -6.27 -5.96 1.30
N SER A 342 -7.54 -6.18 0.93
CA SER A 342 -7.94 -7.29 0.05
C SER A 342 -7.17 -7.33 -1.28
N CYS A 343 -6.73 -6.19 -1.80
CA CYS A 343 -5.88 -6.10 -2.99
C CYS A 343 -4.51 -5.44 -2.70
N HIS A 344 -4.40 -4.65 -1.62
CA HIS A 344 -3.20 -3.94 -1.20
C HIS A 344 -2.40 -4.65 -0.09
N LYS A 345 -2.59 -5.96 0.02
CA LYS A 345 -1.73 -6.90 0.72
C LYS A 345 -1.67 -8.16 -0.13
N VAL A 346 -0.48 -8.66 -0.38
CA VAL A 346 -0.27 -9.74 -1.35
C VAL A 346 0.83 -10.66 -0.86
N HIS A 347 0.58 -11.97 -0.93
CA HIS A 347 1.55 -13.04 -0.71
C HIS A 347 1.53 -14.02 -1.88
N LEU A 348 2.67 -14.69 -2.08
CA LEU A 348 2.79 -15.82 -2.98
C LEU A 348 3.04 -17.06 -2.13
N ASP A 349 2.55 -18.20 -2.56
CA ASP A 349 2.79 -19.49 -1.91
C ASP A 349 2.99 -20.58 -2.97
N VAL A 350 3.19 -21.83 -2.54
CA VAL A 350 3.53 -22.99 -3.39
C VAL A 350 2.69 -23.09 -4.68
N PRO A 351 1.35 -22.89 -4.68
CA PRO A 351 0.55 -22.95 -5.91
C PRO A 351 0.91 -21.92 -6.99
N VAL A 352 1.60 -20.84 -6.61
CA VAL A 352 1.96 -19.73 -7.50
C VAL A 352 3.46 -19.74 -7.82
N ASN A 353 4.31 -19.97 -6.82
CA ASN A 353 5.76 -19.82 -6.93
C ASN A 353 6.56 -21.14 -6.85
N GLN A 354 5.89 -22.26 -6.59
CA GLN A 354 6.48 -23.60 -6.44
C GLN A 354 7.58 -23.68 -5.38
N TYR A 355 7.52 -22.81 -4.36
CA TYR A 355 8.58 -22.68 -3.36
C TYR A 355 8.02 -22.67 -1.94
N ARG A 356 7.52 -21.52 -1.47
CA ARG A 356 6.96 -21.35 -0.13
C ARG A 356 6.18 -20.05 -0.04
N TRP A 357 5.53 -19.83 1.10
CA TRP A 357 4.96 -18.53 1.40
C TRP A 357 6.06 -17.44 1.43
N ILE A 358 5.87 -16.39 0.64
CA ILE A 358 6.68 -15.16 0.63
C ILE A 358 5.75 -13.95 0.54
N ARG A 359 6.12 -12.85 1.22
CA ARG A 359 5.37 -11.60 1.09
C ARG A 359 5.64 -10.96 -0.26
N GLY A 360 4.58 -10.65 -1.00
CA GLY A 360 4.65 -9.98 -2.30
C GLY A 360 4.68 -8.46 -2.19
N PHE A 361 3.84 -7.88 -1.31
CA PHE A 361 3.94 -6.53 -0.75
C PHE A 361 2.87 -6.38 0.36
N ASN A 362 2.98 -5.34 1.19
CA ASN A 362 2.12 -5.19 2.37
C ASN A 362 1.92 -3.72 2.75
N GLU A 363 0.80 -3.09 2.39
CA GLU A 363 0.54 -1.72 2.85
C GLU A 363 -0.27 -1.68 4.14
N TYR A 364 -1.14 -2.67 4.37
CA TYR A 364 -2.04 -2.68 5.51
C TYR A 364 -1.29 -2.77 6.84
N ASP A 365 -0.43 -3.76 7.04
CA ASP A 365 0.23 -3.94 8.35
C ASP A 365 1.21 -2.79 8.64
N ASN A 366 1.79 -2.22 7.59
CA ASN A 366 2.69 -1.07 7.69
C ASN A 366 1.92 0.20 8.06
N TRP A 367 0.75 0.43 7.45
CA TRP A 367 -0.19 1.45 7.90
C TRP A 367 -0.64 1.21 9.34
N GLN A 368 -1.07 -0.01 9.66
CA GLN A 368 -1.58 -0.39 10.95
C GLN A 368 -0.56 -0.09 12.07
N ALA A 369 0.71 -0.46 11.87
CA ALA A 369 1.79 -0.22 12.83
C ALA A 369 2.32 1.22 12.85
N SER A 370 1.82 2.12 11.99
CA SER A 370 2.30 3.50 11.90
C SER A 370 1.59 4.46 12.85
N GLY A 371 2.20 5.63 13.06
CA GLY A 371 1.56 6.74 13.77
C GLY A 371 0.41 7.36 12.96
N VAL A 372 0.39 7.13 11.64
CA VAL A 372 -0.65 7.62 10.72
C VAL A 372 -1.98 6.91 10.96
N SER A 373 -1.99 5.61 11.25
CA SER A 373 -3.22 4.88 11.62
C SER A 373 -3.79 5.31 12.97
N GLY A 374 -2.97 5.95 13.81
CA GLY A 374 -3.28 6.17 15.22
C GLY A 374 -3.24 4.90 16.07
N GLN A 375 -2.67 3.80 15.57
CA GLN A 375 -2.55 2.53 16.31
C GLN A 375 -1.12 2.15 16.64
N GLY A 376 -0.10 2.73 15.98
CA GLY A 376 1.31 2.44 16.26
C GLY A 376 1.92 3.33 17.35
N ALA A 377 2.01 2.83 18.58
CA ALA A 377 2.49 3.54 19.77
C ALA A 377 4.00 3.86 19.77
N ARG A 378 4.75 3.30 18.84
CA ARG A 378 6.23 3.33 18.80
C ARG A 378 6.79 4.27 17.72
N SER A 379 5.91 4.96 17.00
CA SER A 379 6.29 5.85 15.89
C SER A 379 7.17 7.01 16.36
N PHE A 380 8.12 7.43 15.52
CA PHE A 380 8.93 8.61 15.80
C PHE A 380 8.11 9.90 15.69
N TYR A 381 7.22 9.96 14.70
CA TYR A 381 6.33 11.10 14.46
C TYR A 381 4.86 10.66 14.33
N TYR A 382 3.96 11.55 14.73
CA TYR A 382 2.50 11.36 14.63
C TYR A 382 1.87 12.55 13.91
N PRO A 383 0.94 12.35 12.96
CA PRO A 383 0.12 13.44 12.45
C PRO A 383 -0.83 13.95 13.54
N PRO A 384 -1.37 15.18 13.40
CA PRO A 384 -2.35 15.72 14.34
C PRO A 384 -3.60 14.86 14.51
N HIS A 385 -4.00 14.15 13.46
CA HIS A 385 -5.13 13.24 13.43
C HIS A 385 -4.75 11.96 12.68
N SER A 386 -5.26 10.82 13.13
CA SER A 386 -5.15 9.56 12.40
C SER A 386 -5.80 9.66 11.02
N GLN A 387 -5.25 8.97 10.04
CA GLN A 387 -5.72 8.95 8.66
C GLN A 387 -5.88 7.52 8.17
N GLN A 388 -6.85 7.31 7.29
CA GLN A 388 -7.09 6.07 6.56
C GLN A 388 -6.56 6.18 5.12
N CYS A 389 -6.53 5.06 4.39
CA CYS A 389 -6.08 5.01 3.00
C CYS A 389 -6.81 6.03 2.10
N ALA A 390 -8.13 6.19 2.27
CA ALA A 390 -8.94 7.13 1.48
C ALA A 390 -8.63 8.61 1.74
N ASP A 391 -8.09 8.98 2.91
CA ASP A 391 -7.77 10.38 3.19
C ASP A 391 -6.63 10.90 2.29
N CYS A 392 -5.70 10.01 1.91
CA CYS A 392 -4.58 10.32 1.01
C CYS A 392 -4.84 9.89 -0.43
N HIS A 393 -5.39 8.69 -0.63
CA HIS A 393 -5.56 8.07 -1.96
C HIS A 393 -6.94 8.28 -2.57
N MET A 394 -7.91 8.83 -1.83
CA MET A 394 -9.21 9.23 -2.37
C MET A 394 -9.63 10.59 -1.80
N PRO A 395 -8.79 11.63 -1.92
CA PRO A 395 -9.03 12.91 -1.27
C PRO A 395 -10.36 13.51 -1.72
N LEU A 396 -11.01 14.26 -0.83
CA LEU A 396 -12.25 14.94 -1.16
C LEU A 396 -12.04 15.95 -2.29
N THR A 397 -12.91 15.91 -3.30
CA THR A 397 -12.91 16.81 -4.44
C THR A 397 -14.31 17.29 -4.73
N HIS A 398 -14.43 18.48 -5.30
CA HIS A 398 -15.72 19.02 -5.73
C HIS A 398 -16.35 18.14 -6.81
N SER A 399 -17.67 17.97 -6.73
CA SER A 399 -18.43 17.23 -7.73
C SER A 399 -19.91 17.63 -7.75
N GLY A 400 -20.48 17.63 -8.95
CA GLY A 400 -21.91 17.79 -9.21
C GLY A 400 -22.69 16.47 -9.23
N ASP A 401 -22.04 15.33 -8.97
CA ASP A 401 -22.65 14.00 -9.00
C ASP A 401 -23.82 13.89 -8.00
N SER A 402 -24.86 13.12 -8.35
CA SER A 402 -26.07 13.02 -7.52
C SER A 402 -25.82 12.45 -6.11
N GLY A 403 -24.71 11.73 -5.94
CA GLY A 403 -24.28 11.13 -4.68
C GLY A 403 -23.37 12.02 -3.81
N ASN A 404 -23.10 13.27 -4.20
CA ASN A 404 -22.22 14.17 -3.46
C ASN A 404 -22.73 14.47 -2.04
N VAL A 405 -21.79 14.75 -1.14
CA VAL A 405 -22.06 15.21 0.22
C VAL A 405 -21.52 16.63 0.33
N SER A 406 -22.41 17.61 0.48
CA SER A 406 -22.07 19.04 0.56
C SER A 406 -21.25 19.55 -0.63
N GLY A 407 -21.48 19.00 -1.83
CA GLY A 407 -20.75 19.34 -3.05
C GLY A 407 -19.43 18.61 -3.25
N PHE A 408 -19.14 17.58 -2.42
CA PHE A 408 -17.89 16.81 -2.48
C PHE A 408 -18.12 15.30 -2.63
N VAL A 409 -17.15 14.65 -3.26
CA VAL A 409 -17.01 13.19 -3.34
C VAL A 409 -15.56 12.79 -3.03
N HIS A 410 -15.34 11.55 -2.62
CA HIS A 410 -13.99 10.98 -2.58
C HIS A 410 -13.47 10.78 -4.00
N SER A 411 -12.26 11.24 -4.29
CA SER A 411 -11.71 11.14 -5.63
C SER A 411 -11.46 9.69 -6.04
N HIS A 412 -11.86 9.34 -7.27
CA HIS A 412 -11.58 8.04 -7.88
C HIS A 412 -10.40 8.09 -8.86
N ARG A 413 -9.53 9.11 -8.75
CA ARG A 413 -8.26 9.17 -9.49
C ARG A 413 -7.15 8.32 -8.87
N PHE A 414 -7.31 7.94 -7.60
CA PHE A 414 -6.36 7.13 -6.84
C PHE A 414 -4.90 7.61 -6.97
N PRO A 415 -4.59 8.88 -6.57
CA PRO A 415 -3.22 9.37 -6.61
C PRO A 415 -2.26 8.41 -5.91
N GLY A 416 -1.16 8.10 -6.57
CA GLY A 416 -0.09 7.27 -6.04
C GLY A 416 1.17 7.50 -6.86
N ALA A 417 2.26 6.85 -6.50
CA ALA A 417 3.48 6.89 -7.29
C ALA A 417 3.31 6.01 -8.54
N ASN A 418 2.59 6.48 -9.57
CA ASN A 418 2.49 5.83 -10.87
C ASN A 418 2.53 6.85 -11.99
N THR A 419 3.74 7.27 -12.35
CA THR A 419 3.98 8.17 -13.48
C THR A 419 3.91 7.43 -14.82
N ALA A 420 4.05 6.10 -14.84
CA ALA A 420 4.18 5.36 -16.08
C ALA A 420 2.88 5.20 -16.86
N VAL A 421 1.80 4.81 -16.18
CA VAL A 421 0.49 4.62 -16.81
C VAL A 421 -0.07 5.91 -17.43
N PRO A 422 -0.16 7.05 -16.72
CA PRO A 422 -0.68 8.28 -17.33
C PRO A 422 0.22 8.79 -18.46
N THR A 423 1.55 8.65 -18.37
CA THR A 423 2.46 9.00 -19.46
C THR A 423 2.22 8.15 -20.71
N ALA A 424 2.09 6.82 -20.55
CA ALA A 424 1.86 5.91 -21.68
C ALA A 424 0.50 6.13 -22.36
N ASN A 425 -0.48 6.68 -21.63
CA ASN A 425 -1.81 7.02 -22.15
C ASN A 425 -1.95 8.50 -22.53
N GLU A 426 -0.86 9.27 -22.50
CA GLU A 426 -0.84 10.71 -22.80
C GLU A 426 -1.83 11.55 -21.93
N ASP A 427 -2.12 11.08 -20.71
CA ASP A 427 -2.99 11.76 -19.75
C ASP A 427 -2.19 12.79 -18.92
N ALA A 428 -2.04 13.98 -19.48
CA ALA A 428 -1.29 15.08 -18.85
C ALA A 428 -1.89 15.53 -17.51
N ASP A 429 -3.21 15.44 -17.34
CA ASP A 429 -3.90 15.87 -16.11
C ASP A 429 -3.61 14.90 -14.96
N GLN A 430 -3.72 13.59 -15.21
CA GLN A 430 -3.40 12.56 -14.23
C GLN A 430 -1.90 12.52 -13.92
N LEU A 431 -1.04 12.74 -14.92
CA LEU A 431 0.41 12.84 -14.72
C LEU A 431 0.74 14.02 -13.80
N LYS A 432 0.22 15.22 -14.09
CA LYS A 432 0.44 16.41 -13.26
C LYS A 432 -0.07 16.22 -11.83
N LEU A 433 -1.23 15.58 -11.66
CA LEU A 433 -1.77 15.24 -10.35
C LEU A 433 -0.84 14.29 -9.58
N THR A 434 -0.28 13.29 -10.26
CA THR A 434 0.69 12.35 -9.70
C THR A 434 1.99 13.06 -9.30
N GLU A 435 2.52 13.93 -10.16
CA GLU A 435 3.72 14.73 -9.88
C GLU A 435 3.53 15.65 -8.67
N ASN A 436 2.39 16.33 -8.60
CA ASN A 436 2.02 17.17 -7.47
C ASN A 436 1.92 16.33 -6.19
N PHE A 437 1.32 15.14 -6.25
CA PHE A 437 1.24 14.22 -5.12
C PHE A 437 2.63 13.85 -4.59
N LEU A 438 3.56 13.48 -5.47
CA LEU A 438 4.94 13.16 -5.10
C LEU A 438 5.74 14.36 -4.55
N LYS A 439 5.44 15.58 -5.01
CA LYS A 439 6.09 16.83 -4.58
C LYS A 439 5.42 17.52 -3.38
N ASN A 440 4.32 17.01 -2.83
CA ASN A 440 3.52 17.69 -1.81
C ASN A 440 4.12 17.63 -0.37
N GLY A 441 5.45 17.65 -0.27
CA GLY A 441 6.18 17.59 1.00
C GLY A 441 5.93 16.31 1.80
N ILE A 442 5.60 15.20 1.11
CA ILE A 442 5.44 13.87 1.71
C ILE A 442 6.79 13.29 2.17
N LEU A 443 7.89 13.80 1.59
CA LEU A 443 9.28 13.46 1.85
C LEU A 443 10.14 14.74 1.98
N SER A 444 11.32 14.64 2.56
CA SER A 444 12.38 15.66 2.47
C SER A 444 13.75 15.03 2.21
N VAL A 445 14.61 15.73 1.47
CA VAL A 445 16.05 15.41 1.32
C VAL A 445 16.85 16.54 1.96
N ASP A 446 17.82 16.19 2.80
CA ASP A 446 18.65 17.15 3.52
C ASP A 446 20.12 16.75 3.46
N ILE A 447 20.98 17.61 2.93
CA ILE A 447 22.43 17.44 3.02
C ILE A 447 22.83 17.90 4.42
N PHE A 448 23.05 16.93 5.31
CA PHE A 448 23.03 17.19 6.74
C PHE A 448 24.42 17.50 7.31
N ALA A 449 25.40 16.62 7.04
CA ALA A 449 26.70 16.66 7.69
C ALA A 449 27.86 16.41 6.72
N ILE A 450 29.03 16.94 7.09
CA ILE A 450 30.32 16.53 6.53
C ILE A 450 31.23 16.08 7.67
N SER A 451 31.99 15.00 7.47
CA SER A 451 33.04 14.58 8.38
C SER A 451 34.35 14.28 7.63
N PRO A 452 35.51 14.41 8.28
CA PRO A 452 36.76 13.89 7.74
C PRO A 452 36.64 12.40 7.43
N GLU A 453 37.47 11.89 6.51
CA GLU A 453 37.68 10.45 6.38
C GLU A 453 38.15 9.89 7.73
N ALA A 454 37.26 9.21 8.45
CA ALA A 454 37.67 8.44 9.61
C ALA A 454 38.53 7.28 9.08
N LEU A 455 39.72 7.07 9.67
CA LEU A 455 40.39 5.77 9.60
C LEU A 455 39.36 4.76 10.08
N GLN A 456 38.73 4.02 9.16
CA GLN A 456 37.77 3.00 9.53
C GLN A 456 38.47 2.06 10.52
N ALA A 457 38.12 2.18 11.80
CA ALA A 457 38.18 1.04 12.69
C ALA A 457 37.38 -0.01 11.94
N LYS A 458 38.05 -1.05 11.44
CA LYS A 458 37.41 -2.16 10.73
C LYS A 458 36.22 -2.54 11.57
N ALA A 459 35.03 -2.13 11.15
CA ALA A 459 33.81 -2.60 11.77
C ALA A 459 33.86 -4.10 11.50
N VAL A 460 34.26 -4.85 12.53
CA VAL A 460 34.05 -6.30 12.53
C VAL A 460 32.56 -6.41 12.73
N ALA A 461 31.80 -6.18 11.66
CA ALA A 461 30.44 -6.65 11.57
C ALA A 461 30.56 -8.14 11.81
N THR A 462 30.13 -8.59 12.98
CA THR A 462 30.04 -10.02 13.25
C THR A 462 29.12 -10.54 12.15
N PRO A 463 29.53 -11.51 11.33
CA PRO A 463 28.71 -11.97 10.21
C PRO A 463 27.48 -12.65 10.80
N GLN A 464 26.44 -11.86 11.00
CA GLN A 464 25.13 -12.35 11.34
C GLN A 464 24.37 -12.41 10.02
N SER A 465 23.75 -13.56 9.77
CA SER A 465 22.88 -13.75 8.62
C SER A 465 21.65 -12.89 8.83
N ASP A 466 21.72 -11.61 8.45
CA ASP A 466 20.54 -10.75 8.47
C ASP A 466 19.53 -11.35 7.51
N ILE A 467 18.40 -11.81 8.07
CA ILE A 467 17.30 -12.37 7.32
C ILE A 467 16.61 -11.19 6.65
N GLN A 468 16.97 -10.93 5.41
CA GLN A 468 16.28 -9.95 4.56
C GLN A 468 15.03 -10.64 4.01
N THR A 469 13.85 -10.32 4.55
CA THR A 469 12.57 -10.71 3.96
C THR A 469 12.21 -9.73 2.84
N THR A 470 11.35 -10.12 1.90
CA THR A 470 10.98 -9.28 0.74
C THR A 470 10.38 -7.92 1.13
N PHE A 471 9.68 -7.89 2.27
CA PHE A 471 9.12 -6.72 2.93
C PHE A 471 9.22 -6.95 4.43
N ALA A 472 10.13 -6.27 5.12
CA ALA A 472 10.16 -6.31 6.58
C ALA A 472 8.85 -5.70 7.13
N VAL A 473 8.23 -6.33 8.13
CA VAL A 473 7.04 -5.78 8.81
C VAL A 473 7.28 -5.73 10.32
N GLY A 474 7.06 -4.56 10.94
CA GLY A 474 7.17 -4.43 12.40
C GLY A 474 8.59 -4.70 12.93
N GLU A 475 8.73 -5.56 13.94
CA GLU A 475 10.02 -5.89 14.56
C GLU A 475 10.95 -6.72 13.66
N GLU A 476 10.48 -7.26 12.52
CA GLU A 476 11.37 -7.84 11.51
C GLU A 476 12.29 -6.76 10.93
N ALA A 477 11.81 -5.51 10.85
CA ALA A 477 12.65 -4.35 10.52
C ALA A 477 13.57 -3.94 11.68
N GLU A 478 13.26 -4.37 12.91
CA GLU A 478 14.09 -4.17 14.11
C GLU A 478 15.00 -5.38 14.39
N SER A 479 14.97 -6.40 13.53
CA SER A 479 15.76 -7.62 13.70
C SER A 479 17.24 -7.27 13.77
N LYS A 480 17.92 -7.90 14.74
CA LYS A 480 19.27 -7.63 15.28
C LYS A 480 20.30 -7.23 14.21
N ILE A 481 20.30 -5.96 13.82
CA ILE A 481 21.42 -5.36 13.10
C ILE A 481 22.62 -5.53 14.02
N ALA A 482 23.67 -6.17 13.50
CA ALA A 482 24.92 -6.33 14.24
C ALA A 482 25.34 -4.95 14.78
N SER A 483 25.49 -4.83 16.10
CA SER A 483 25.95 -3.57 16.69
C SER A 483 27.34 -3.26 16.15
N ALA A 484 27.44 -2.19 15.37
CA ALA A 484 28.72 -1.60 15.04
C ALA A 484 29.16 -0.81 16.28
N THR A 485 30.15 -1.31 17.01
CA THR A 485 30.83 -0.54 18.06
C THR A 485 31.78 0.46 17.41
N THR A 486 31.23 1.47 16.76
CA THR A 486 31.98 2.62 16.24
C THR A 486 31.83 3.79 17.20
N GLU A 487 32.94 4.39 17.63
CA GLU A 487 32.87 5.68 18.30
C GLU A 487 32.25 6.73 17.35
N ALA A 488 31.42 7.62 17.89
CA ALA A 488 30.79 8.66 17.10
C ALA A 488 31.88 9.57 16.47
N SER A 489 31.97 9.57 15.14
CA SER A 489 32.93 10.41 14.43
C SER A 489 32.58 11.89 14.59
N PRO A 490 33.57 12.79 14.73
CA PRO A 490 33.30 14.22 14.77
C PRO A 490 32.73 14.69 13.43
N ILE A 491 31.56 15.34 13.47
CA ILE A 491 30.87 15.85 12.28
C ILE A 491 30.70 17.37 12.32
N SER A 492 30.75 17.99 11.15
CA SER A 492 30.33 19.37 10.92
C SER A 492 28.88 19.38 10.46
N ALA A 493 27.96 19.75 11.36
CA ALA A 493 26.52 19.75 11.08
C ALA A 493 25.75 20.74 11.99
N PRO A 494 24.54 21.16 11.60
CA PRO A 494 24.00 21.02 10.25
C PRO A 494 24.62 22.06 9.29
N LEU A 495 24.84 21.68 8.02
CA LEU A 495 25.61 22.47 7.04
C LEU A 495 25.01 23.83 6.64
N ASP A 496 23.79 24.15 7.04
CA ASP A 496 23.19 25.50 6.89
C ASP A 496 23.63 26.47 8.00
N ARG A 497 24.17 25.94 9.11
CA ARG A 497 24.61 26.71 10.29
C ARG A 497 26.11 26.78 10.44
N VAL A 498 26.80 25.77 9.93
CA VAL A 498 28.25 25.69 9.94
C VAL A 498 28.77 25.76 8.51
N GLN A 499 29.81 26.54 8.28
CA GLN A 499 30.52 26.58 7.00
C GLN A 499 31.86 25.87 7.16
N PRO A 500 31.93 24.55 6.95
CA PRO A 500 33.18 23.83 7.08
C PRO A 500 34.18 24.32 6.02
N VAL A 501 35.43 24.51 6.44
CA VAL A 501 36.55 24.79 5.53
C VAL A 501 37.14 23.46 5.10
N LEU A 502 37.19 23.24 3.78
CA LEU A 502 37.69 22.01 3.19
C LEU A 502 39.05 22.29 2.52
N ARG A 503 39.98 21.33 2.54
CA ARG A 503 41.24 21.46 1.81
C ARG A 503 41.19 20.64 0.53
N ARG A 504 41.91 21.12 -0.47
CA ARG A 504 42.17 20.34 -1.69
C ARG A 504 43.00 19.11 -1.33
N GLY A 505 42.74 17.99 -1.99
CA GLY A 505 43.34 16.70 -1.68
C GLY A 505 42.64 15.92 -0.55
N ASP A 506 41.80 16.57 0.27
CA ASP A 506 41.09 15.87 1.34
C ASP A 506 40.04 14.92 0.77
N THR A 507 39.86 13.79 1.46
CA THR A 507 38.70 12.91 1.32
C THR A 507 37.78 13.14 2.53
N LEU A 508 36.49 13.27 2.26
CA LEU A 508 35.47 13.56 3.26
C LEU A 508 34.23 12.71 3.03
N ARG A 509 33.47 12.48 4.11
CA ARG A 509 32.14 11.86 4.05
C ARG A 509 31.08 12.95 4.02
N VAL A 510 30.11 12.84 3.12
CA VAL A 510 28.91 13.67 3.06
C VAL A 510 27.72 12.81 3.45
N ASP A 511 26.96 13.22 4.46
CA ASP A 511 25.76 12.51 4.90
C ASP A 511 24.51 13.23 4.38
N VAL A 512 23.66 12.50 3.65
CA VAL A 512 22.38 12.99 3.13
C VAL A 512 21.24 12.22 3.78
N VAL A 513 20.30 12.95 4.38
CA VAL A 513 19.14 12.39 5.09
C VAL A 513 17.90 12.45 4.22
N VAL A 514 17.23 11.32 4.03
CA VAL A 514 15.92 11.24 3.37
C VAL A 514 14.86 10.88 4.41
N ARG A 515 13.83 11.72 4.55
CA ARG A 515 12.81 11.58 5.61
C ARG A 515 11.41 11.40 5.05
N THR A 516 10.64 10.47 5.60
CA THR A 516 9.19 10.35 5.37
C THR A 516 8.40 11.23 6.34
N LYS A 517 7.42 11.98 5.83
CA LYS A 517 6.67 12.98 6.63
C LYS A 517 5.17 12.69 6.72
N LYS A 518 4.55 12.32 5.60
CA LYS A 518 3.09 12.13 5.48
C LYS A 518 2.73 10.76 4.90
N ILE A 519 3.61 9.78 5.06
CA ILE A 519 3.44 8.44 4.48
C ILE A 519 3.07 7.49 5.62
N GLY A 520 1.98 6.74 5.45
CA GLY A 520 1.51 5.75 6.42
C GLY A 520 2.10 4.35 6.24
N HIS A 521 2.76 4.06 5.11
CA HIS A 521 3.42 2.79 4.83
C HIS A 521 4.91 3.02 4.50
N PHE A 522 5.67 1.96 4.19
CA PHE A 522 7.06 2.12 3.76
C PHE A 522 7.17 2.98 2.50
N PHE A 523 8.28 3.70 2.40
CA PHE A 523 8.69 4.41 1.20
C PHE A 523 9.92 3.74 0.57
N PRO A 524 9.90 3.46 -0.75
CA PRO A 524 8.70 3.38 -1.59
C PRO A 524 7.75 2.26 -1.13
N GLY A 525 6.48 2.32 -1.56
CA GLY A 525 5.46 1.29 -1.26
C GLY A 525 5.01 0.52 -2.50
N GLY A 526 4.22 -0.54 -2.32
CA GLY A 526 3.74 -1.41 -3.39
C GLY A 526 4.83 -2.34 -3.92
N THR A 527 4.93 -2.44 -5.24
CA THR A 527 5.83 -3.38 -5.92
C THR A 527 7.29 -2.89 -5.98
N VAL A 528 7.94 -2.77 -4.83
CA VAL A 528 9.28 -2.16 -4.66
C VAL A 528 10.43 -2.92 -5.32
N ASP A 529 10.17 -4.10 -5.87
CA ASP A 529 11.08 -4.88 -6.71
C ASP A 529 11.04 -4.46 -8.20
N ALA A 530 10.09 -3.62 -8.61
CA ALA A 530 9.91 -3.22 -10.01
C ALA A 530 10.27 -1.77 -10.33
N TYR A 531 10.71 -0.95 -9.38
CA TYR A 531 10.93 0.49 -9.59
C TYR A 531 12.42 0.84 -9.55
N ASP A 532 12.81 1.95 -10.18
CA ASP A 532 14.07 2.63 -9.84
C ASP A 532 13.73 3.84 -8.96
N THR A 533 14.04 3.79 -7.67
CA THR A 533 14.00 4.95 -6.78
C THR A 533 15.39 5.10 -6.20
N TRP A 534 16.04 6.24 -6.41
CA TRP A 534 17.44 6.40 -5.99
C TRP A 534 17.74 7.82 -5.53
N LEU A 535 18.72 7.93 -4.64
CA LEU A 535 19.24 9.22 -4.20
C LEU A 535 20.43 9.62 -5.07
N GLU A 536 20.31 10.76 -5.75
CA GLU A 536 21.41 11.34 -6.51
C GLU A 536 22.12 12.41 -5.66
N LEU A 537 23.45 12.33 -5.58
CA LEU A 537 24.31 13.39 -5.06
C LEU A 537 25.31 13.82 -6.15
N LYS A 538 25.33 15.11 -6.44
CA LYS A 538 26.29 15.73 -7.37
C LYS A 538 27.02 16.88 -6.70
N ALA A 539 28.34 16.91 -6.84
CA ALA A 539 29.18 18.02 -6.40
C ALA A 539 29.82 18.72 -7.60
N THR A 540 29.68 20.04 -7.65
CA THR A 540 30.32 20.90 -8.66
C THR A 540 31.08 22.02 -8.00
N ASP A 541 32.24 22.39 -8.53
CA ASP A 541 32.96 23.58 -8.07
C ASP A 541 32.48 24.88 -8.78
N ASP A 542 33.02 26.03 -8.37
CA ASP A 542 32.80 27.34 -8.98
C ASP A 542 33.40 27.50 -10.39
N LYS A 543 34.18 26.52 -10.86
CA LYS A 543 34.62 26.41 -12.26
C LYS A 543 33.66 25.57 -13.11
N ALA A 544 32.52 25.18 -12.55
CA ALA A 544 31.56 24.24 -13.14
C ALA A 544 32.15 22.85 -13.45
N GLN A 545 33.27 22.48 -12.82
CA GLN A 545 33.80 21.13 -12.88
C GLN A 545 32.94 20.23 -11.98
N THR A 546 32.44 19.12 -12.53
CA THR A 546 31.87 18.06 -11.69
C THR A 546 33.01 17.30 -11.03
N ILE A 547 33.01 17.27 -9.69
CA ILE A 547 34.05 16.59 -8.89
C ILE A 547 33.52 15.30 -8.25
N PHE A 548 32.20 15.14 -8.17
CA PHE A 548 31.54 13.93 -7.68
C PHE A 548 30.15 13.80 -8.27
N TRP A 549 29.75 12.56 -8.57
CA TRP A 549 28.41 12.23 -9.01
C TRP A 549 28.10 10.75 -8.70
N SER A 550 27.12 10.52 -7.85
CA SER A 550 26.46 9.22 -7.65
C SER A 550 24.99 9.35 -8.00
N GLY A 551 24.40 8.31 -8.59
CA GLY A 551 23.04 8.34 -9.16
C GLY A 551 22.96 8.89 -10.58
N MET A 552 24.08 8.90 -11.31
CA MET A 552 24.11 9.28 -12.74
C MET A 552 23.30 8.27 -13.55
N VAL A 553 22.53 8.78 -14.51
CA VAL A 553 21.78 7.95 -15.46
C VAL A 553 22.48 7.96 -16.81
N GLU A 554 22.73 6.78 -17.37
CA GLU A 554 23.36 6.61 -18.67
C GLU A 554 22.51 7.21 -19.81
N ASP A 555 23.09 7.31 -21.00
CA ASP A 555 22.44 7.81 -22.22
C ASP A 555 21.72 9.15 -22.05
N ASN A 556 22.34 10.07 -21.28
CA ASN A 556 21.79 11.38 -20.97
C ASN A 556 20.39 11.31 -20.31
N GLY A 557 20.20 10.37 -19.37
CA GLY A 557 18.94 10.22 -18.63
C GLY A 557 18.00 9.15 -19.18
N LYS A 558 18.39 8.41 -20.21
CA LYS A 558 17.55 7.40 -20.88
C LYS A 558 17.92 5.96 -20.55
N GLY A 559 19.13 5.75 -20.03
CA GLY A 559 19.66 4.42 -19.74
C GLY A 559 19.35 3.94 -18.32
N PRO A 560 20.03 2.85 -17.92
CA PRO A 560 20.07 2.44 -16.52
C PRO A 560 20.73 3.52 -15.64
N VAL A 561 20.38 3.49 -14.37
CA VAL A 561 21.08 4.26 -13.34
C VAL A 561 22.38 3.50 -13.02
N GLU A 562 23.46 4.23 -12.78
CA GLU A 562 24.76 3.64 -12.44
C GLU A 562 24.67 2.68 -11.23
N PRO A 563 25.37 1.53 -11.23
CA PRO A 563 25.18 0.48 -10.21
C PRO A 563 25.52 0.87 -8.77
N GLY A 564 26.40 1.85 -8.56
CA GLY A 564 26.83 2.32 -7.23
C GLY A 564 25.91 3.36 -6.61
N ALA A 565 24.78 3.68 -7.24
CA ALA A 565 23.79 4.61 -6.71
C ALA A 565 23.05 4.01 -5.51
N HIS A 566 22.66 4.85 -4.56
CA HIS A 566 21.80 4.42 -3.45
C HIS A 566 20.37 4.19 -3.93
N PHE A 567 19.94 2.92 -3.98
CA PHE A 567 18.58 2.56 -4.39
C PHE A 567 17.68 2.23 -3.20
N TYR A 568 16.49 2.83 -3.19
CA TYR A 568 15.39 2.41 -2.34
C TYR A 568 14.56 1.33 -3.05
N ARG A 569 14.89 0.05 -2.84
CA ARG A 569 14.23 -1.11 -3.48
C ARG A 569 14.36 -2.39 -2.67
N SER A 570 13.64 -3.44 -3.09
CA SER A 570 13.89 -4.82 -2.69
C SER A 570 14.56 -5.55 -3.86
N LEU A 571 15.85 -5.85 -3.75
CA LEU A 571 16.59 -6.55 -4.80
C LEU A 571 16.43 -8.06 -4.64
N GLN A 572 15.59 -8.64 -5.48
CA GLN A 572 15.24 -10.07 -5.43
C GLN A 572 15.96 -10.86 -6.52
N ILE A 573 16.28 -12.12 -6.22
CA ILE A 573 16.91 -13.07 -7.17
C ILE A 573 16.16 -14.41 -7.22
N ASP A 574 16.27 -15.08 -8.36
CA ASP A 574 15.76 -16.44 -8.56
C ASP A 574 16.71 -17.53 -8.03
N GLU A 575 16.33 -18.81 -8.21
CA GLU A 575 17.13 -19.99 -7.83
C GLU A 575 18.50 -20.10 -8.49
N HIS A 576 18.72 -19.38 -9.59
CA HIS A 576 19.98 -19.34 -10.32
C HIS A 576 20.80 -18.08 -10.02
N GLY A 577 20.31 -17.21 -9.13
CA GLY A 577 20.95 -15.95 -8.80
C GLY A 577 20.72 -14.83 -9.83
N ASN A 578 19.75 -14.98 -10.74
CA ASN A 578 19.41 -13.90 -11.66
C ASN A 578 18.49 -12.88 -10.99
N PRO A 579 18.69 -11.56 -11.20
CA PRO A 579 17.76 -10.54 -10.73
C PRO A 579 16.35 -10.69 -11.30
N ILE A 580 15.35 -10.45 -10.45
CA ILE A 580 13.95 -10.35 -10.85
C ILE A 580 13.72 -8.99 -11.52
N ASN A 581 13.85 -8.93 -12.85
CA ASN A 581 13.74 -7.68 -13.63
C ASN A 581 12.62 -7.69 -14.68
N LYS A 582 11.87 -8.79 -14.84
CA LYS A 582 10.74 -8.91 -15.78
C LYS A 582 9.39 -8.92 -15.09
N ARG A 583 9.33 -8.42 -13.84
CA ARG A 583 8.17 -8.53 -12.94
C ARG A 583 7.79 -10.00 -12.66
N ASN A 584 8.78 -10.88 -12.64
CA ASN A 584 8.61 -12.31 -12.43
C ASN A 584 8.73 -12.73 -10.95
N ALA A 585 7.94 -12.08 -10.09
CA ALA A 585 8.00 -12.28 -8.64
C ALA A 585 7.73 -13.73 -8.19
N TRP A 586 7.03 -14.54 -9.00
CA TRP A 586 6.83 -15.97 -8.71
C TRP A 586 8.14 -16.79 -8.78
N SER A 587 9.19 -16.25 -9.40
CA SER A 587 10.51 -16.88 -9.48
C SER A 587 11.41 -16.51 -8.30
N THR A 588 11.01 -15.59 -7.43
CA THR A 588 11.84 -15.16 -6.28
C THR A 588 12.17 -16.34 -5.37
N ARG A 589 13.43 -16.42 -4.96
CA ARG A 589 13.92 -17.38 -3.94
C ARG A 589 14.63 -16.71 -2.79
N SER A 590 15.39 -15.65 -3.07
CA SER A 590 16.13 -14.92 -2.05
C SER A 590 16.13 -13.43 -2.34
N VAL A 591 16.44 -12.66 -1.30
CA VAL A 591 16.59 -11.21 -1.35
C VAL A 591 18.05 -10.87 -1.05
N VAL A 592 18.64 -10.01 -1.87
CA VAL A 592 20.03 -9.54 -1.71
C VAL A 592 20.10 -8.46 -0.64
N TYR A 593 19.23 -7.45 -0.75
CA TYR A 593 19.01 -6.40 0.26
C TYR A 593 17.62 -5.77 0.11
N VAL A 594 17.15 -5.10 1.16
CA VAL A 594 15.92 -4.29 1.16
C VAL A 594 16.22 -2.92 1.77
N HIS A 595 16.04 -1.86 0.98
CA HIS A 595 16.18 -0.47 1.43
C HIS A 595 14.86 0.26 1.30
N LEU A 596 14.14 0.37 2.41
CA LEU A 596 12.85 1.06 2.51
C LEU A 596 12.83 1.91 3.78
N ILE A 597 12.20 3.08 3.72
CA ILE A 597 12.08 4.00 4.85
C ILE A 597 10.72 3.82 5.52
N PRO A 598 10.64 3.48 6.83
CA PRO A 598 9.38 3.34 7.54
C PRO A 598 8.53 4.63 7.56
N PRO A 599 7.23 4.53 7.90
CA PRO A 599 6.36 5.68 8.17
C PRO A 599 6.93 6.60 9.25
N GLY A 600 7.04 7.90 8.96
CA GLY A 600 7.53 8.88 9.91
C GLY A 600 8.95 8.59 10.40
N ALA A 601 9.81 8.06 9.54
CA ALA A 601 11.21 7.76 9.82
C ALA A 601 12.14 8.47 8.83
N ALA A 602 13.43 8.17 8.91
CA ALA A 602 14.45 8.70 8.02
C ALA A 602 15.52 7.64 7.72
N ASP A 603 16.22 7.84 6.63
CA ASP A 603 17.41 7.11 6.21
C ASP A 603 18.58 8.09 6.04
N THR A 604 19.81 7.63 6.30
CA THR A 604 21.03 8.45 6.22
C THR A 604 22.04 7.81 5.27
N VAL A 605 22.22 8.41 4.11
CA VAL A 605 23.11 7.89 3.06
C VAL A 605 24.47 8.56 3.14
N HIS A 606 25.55 7.77 3.14
CA HIS A 606 26.92 8.26 3.25
C HIS A 606 27.63 8.27 1.89
N TYR A 607 28.24 9.39 1.52
CA TYR A 607 28.98 9.53 0.27
C TYR A 607 30.44 9.88 0.53
N ARG A 608 31.38 9.18 -0.10
CA ARG A 608 32.80 9.48 -0.03
C ARG A 608 33.21 10.44 -1.14
N LEU A 609 33.43 11.70 -0.78
CA LEU A 609 33.84 12.76 -1.69
C LEU A 609 35.35 13.00 -1.58
N HIS A 610 36.08 12.81 -2.68
CA HIS A 610 37.48 13.27 -2.78
C HIS A 610 37.52 14.65 -3.44
N ILE A 611 38.20 15.62 -2.82
CA ILE A 611 38.37 16.97 -3.36
C ILE A 611 39.63 17.01 -4.23
N PRO A 612 39.52 17.19 -5.56
CA PRO A 612 40.69 17.25 -6.42
C PRO A 612 41.58 18.47 -6.12
N GLU A 613 42.88 18.33 -6.36
CA GLU A 613 43.84 19.47 -6.34
C GLU A 613 43.46 20.59 -7.33
N SER A 614 42.73 20.25 -8.39
CA SER A 614 42.25 21.21 -9.38
C SER A 614 41.00 21.98 -8.96
N ALA A 615 40.35 21.60 -7.86
CA ALA A 615 39.06 22.16 -7.44
C ALA A 615 39.14 23.68 -7.25
N GLY A 616 38.06 24.37 -7.60
CA GLY A 616 37.89 25.79 -7.35
C GLY A 616 37.83 26.17 -5.86
N ASN A 617 37.35 27.37 -5.54
CA ASN A 617 37.32 27.89 -4.17
C ASN A 617 35.98 27.60 -3.47
N LYS A 618 34.96 27.17 -4.20
CA LYS A 618 33.63 26.87 -3.66
C LYS A 618 33.12 25.57 -4.25
N ILE A 619 32.68 24.67 -3.39
CA ILE A 619 31.99 23.43 -3.77
C ILE A 619 30.50 23.62 -3.52
N THR A 620 29.67 23.25 -4.49
CA THR A 620 28.21 23.22 -4.40
C THR A 620 27.77 21.76 -4.44
N LEU A 621 27.05 21.33 -3.41
CA LEU A 621 26.44 20.02 -3.33
C LEU A 621 24.97 20.11 -3.72
N HIS A 622 24.52 19.20 -4.58
CA HIS A 622 23.14 19.08 -5.01
C HIS A 622 22.66 17.64 -4.80
N ALA A 623 21.67 17.47 -3.91
CA ALA A 623 21.03 16.19 -3.67
C ALA A 623 19.58 16.22 -4.15
N ARG A 624 19.13 15.15 -4.80
CA ARG A 624 17.72 14.97 -5.17
C ARG A 624 17.32 13.51 -5.09
N LEU A 625 16.07 13.27 -4.75
CA LEU A 625 15.46 11.96 -4.81
C LEU A 625 14.81 11.78 -6.18
N CYS A 626 15.24 10.73 -6.88
CA CYS A 626 14.80 10.40 -8.23
C CYS A 626 13.87 9.18 -8.19
N TYR A 627 12.88 9.16 -9.08
CA TYR A 627 11.86 8.13 -9.12
C TYR A 627 11.51 7.74 -10.56
N ARG A 628 11.45 6.44 -10.84
CA ARG A 628 10.98 5.85 -12.09
C ARG A 628 10.06 4.67 -11.74
N LYS A 629 8.79 4.76 -12.16
CA LYS A 629 7.76 3.77 -11.80
C LYS A 629 8.06 2.36 -12.28
N PHE A 630 8.71 2.15 -13.41
CA PHE A 630 9.15 0.81 -13.81
C PHE A 630 10.62 0.88 -14.11
N SER A 631 11.39 -0.06 -13.56
CA SER A 631 12.84 -0.09 -13.76
C SER A 631 13.16 -0.16 -15.26
N TRP A 632 14.33 0.35 -15.62
CA TRP A 632 14.73 0.43 -17.02
C TRP A 632 14.61 -0.93 -17.73
N TRP A 633 15.18 -1.98 -17.13
CA TRP A 633 15.15 -3.34 -17.68
C TRP A 633 13.73 -3.90 -17.84
N ASN A 634 12.84 -3.64 -16.87
CA ASN A 634 11.46 -4.08 -16.97
C ASN A 634 10.72 -3.39 -18.12
N THR A 635 10.99 -2.10 -18.29
CA THR A 635 10.45 -1.29 -19.36
C THR A 635 10.94 -1.79 -20.73
N GLN A 636 12.24 -2.03 -20.89
CA GLN A 636 12.77 -2.60 -22.13
C GLN A 636 12.12 -3.95 -22.45
N PHE A 637 11.95 -4.81 -21.44
CA PHE A 637 11.25 -6.08 -21.60
C PHE A 637 9.78 -5.91 -22.04
N ALA A 638 9.04 -4.96 -21.45
CA ALA A 638 7.63 -4.75 -21.76
C ALA A 638 7.39 -4.23 -23.20
N PHE A 639 8.39 -3.58 -23.82
CA PHE A 639 8.27 -2.98 -25.14
C PHE A 639 9.13 -3.65 -26.23
N ALA A 640 9.88 -4.69 -25.91
CA ALA A 640 10.67 -5.44 -26.90
C ALA A 640 9.79 -6.33 -27.82
N GLY A 641 9.49 -5.84 -29.04
CA GLY A 641 9.26 -6.58 -30.30
C GLY A 641 8.11 -7.61 -30.44
N VAL A 642 7.21 -7.38 -31.42
CA VAL A 642 6.24 -8.34 -31.98
C VAL A 642 6.92 -9.15 -33.13
N PRO A 643 6.60 -10.44 -33.36
CA PRO A 643 7.20 -11.23 -34.44
C PRO A 643 6.76 -10.75 -35.85
N GLU A 644 7.70 -10.58 -36.78
CA GLU A 644 7.38 -10.43 -38.22
C GLU A 644 6.98 -11.78 -38.82
N THR A 645 5.81 -11.81 -39.47
CA THR A 645 5.35 -12.92 -40.31
C THR A 645 5.86 -12.74 -41.74
N ASN A 646 6.90 -13.46 -42.15
CA ASN A 646 7.22 -13.63 -43.57
C ASN A 646 7.32 -15.14 -43.94
N PRO A 647 6.43 -15.68 -44.78
CA PRO A 647 6.27 -17.13 -44.99
C PRO A 647 7.38 -17.87 -45.76
N ASN A 648 8.47 -17.23 -46.17
CA ASN A 648 9.36 -17.76 -47.22
C ASN A 648 10.80 -18.14 -46.81
N ALA A 649 11.15 -18.27 -45.53
CA ALA A 649 12.49 -18.69 -45.13
C ALA A 649 12.58 -20.20 -44.84
N GLY A 650 13.18 -20.95 -45.76
CA GLY A 650 13.27 -22.42 -45.74
C GLY A 650 14.31 -23.05 -44.81
N ARG A 651 13.96 -24.26 -44.35
CA ARG A 651 14.71 -25.47 -43.91
C ARG A 651 16.24 -25.39 -43.62
N GLY A 652 16.62 -25.85 -42.41
CA GLY A 652 17.91 -26.49 -42.08
C GLY A 652 18.30 -26.41 -40.58
N GLY A 653 18.49 -27.55 -39.89
CA GLY A 653 18.81 -27.70 -38.43
C GLY A 653 20.21 -27.21 -37.99
N THR A 654 20.70 -27.29 -36.75
CA THR A 654 20.49 -28.13 -35.53
C THR A 654 21.03 -27.41 -34.25
N ASP A 655 20.61 -27.85 -33.07
CA ASP A 655 20.90 -27.35 -31.68
C ASP A 655 22.36 -27.55 -31.16
N PRO A 656 22.94 -26.65 -30.32
CA PRO A 656 23.52 -27.08 -29.01
C PRO A 656 23.54 -26.03 -27.85
N ALA A 657 23.79 -26.51 -26.62
CA ALA A 657 23.87 -25.80 -25.33
C ALA A 657 25.23 -25.12 -24.96
N LEU A 658 25.15 -24.10 -24.08
CA LEU A 658 26.12 -23.52 -23.10
C LEU A 658 27.53 -23.00 -23.55
N SER A 659 27.78 -21.68 -23.42
CA SER A 659 28.88 -21.10 -22.62
C SER A 659 28.74 -19.56 -22.50
N ASP A 660 28.71 -19.06 -21.26
CA ASP A 660 28.44 -17.66 -20.86
C ASP A 660 29.65 -16.71 -20.91
N ARG A 661 30.76 -17.08 -21.57
CA ARG A 661 32.01 -16.28 -21.53
C ARG A 661 32.27 -15.37 -22.73
N ALA A 662 31.37 -15.38 -23.71
CA ALA A 662 31.41 -14.48 -24.85
C ALA A 662 29.99 -14.36 -25.40
N GLN A 663 29.19 -13.45 -24.85
CA GLN A 663 27.83 -13.22 -25.34
C GLN A 663 27.86 -12.48 -26.70
N ARG A 664 28.49 -13.06 -27.73
CA ARG A 664 28.66 -12.40 -29.04
C ARG A 664 28.47 -13.28 -30.27
N ARG A 665 28.20 -14.59 -30.15
CA ARG A 665 27.85 -15.44 -31.31
C ARG A 665 26.79 -16.50 -30.96
N SER A 666 25.52 -16.07 -30.93
CA SER A 666 24.24 -16.78 -31.20
C SER A 666 24.14 -18.32 -31.02
N ARG A 667 23.11 -18.98 -30.46
CA ARG A 667 21.84 -18.69 -29.75
C ARG A 667 21.25 -20.07 -29.36
N MET A 668 20.93 -20.30 -28.08
CA MET A 668 19.57 -20.70 -27.70
C MET A 668 18.90 -19.55 -26.91
N GLY A 669 19.34 -18.33 -27.22
CA GLY A 669 18.59 -17.10 -27.04
C GLY A 669 17.71 -16.85 -28.26
N VAL A 670 16.61 -16.14 -28.08
CA VAL A 670 15.89 -15.54 -29.20
C VAL A 670 16.67 -14.27 -29.65
N PRO A 671 16.58 -13.86 -30.94
CA PRO A 671 17.37 -12.77 -31.49
C PRO A 671 17.17 -11.38 -30.91
N ALA A 672 18.22 -10.78 -30.35
CA ALA A 672 18.52 -9.38 -30.64
C ALA A 672 19.20 -9.32 -32.02
N ARG A 673 18.54 -8.72 -33.01
CA ARG A 673 19.11 -8.50 -34.35
C ARG A 673 20.24 -7.47 -34.23
N THR A 674 21.39 -7.78 -34.84
CA THR A 674 22.49 -6.85 -35.11
C THR A 674 22.25 -6.16 -36.46
N ASP A 675 22.40 -4.84 -36.45
CA ASP A 675 22.82 -3.95 -37.54
C ASP A 675 22.11 -4.05 -38.89
N THR A 676 20.94 -3.42 -38.98
CA THR A 676 20.57 -2.50 -40.08
C THR A 676 19.43 -1.61 -39.55
N GLU A 677 19.77 -0.37 -39.19
CA GLU A 677 18.92 0.72 -38.68
C GLU A 677 17.92 0.39 -37.54
N PRO A 678 17.92 1.16 -36.43
CA PRO A 678 16.90 1.00 -35.40
C PRO A 678 15.57 1.47 -35.98
N ASP A 679 14.70 0.54 -36.36
CA ASP A 679 13.29 0.87 -36.47
C ASP A 679 12.81 1.18 -35.05
N GLN A 680 12.58 2.47 -34.79
CA GLN A 680 12.10 2.93 -33.51
C GLN A 680 10.75 2.27 -33.27
N GLY A 681 10.69 1.32 -32.33
CA GLY A 681 9.44 1.07 -31.61
C GLY A 681 8.87 2.43 -31.18
N PRO A 682 7.55 2.65 -31.30
CA PRO A 682 6.98 3.98 -31.39
C PRO A 682 7.41 4.86 -30.21
N GLY A 683 8.38 5.75 -30.44
CA GLY A 683 8.73 6.90 -29.60
C GLY A 683 8.74 6.71 -28.08
N TYR A 684 9.28 5.60 -27.55
CA TYR A 684 9.40 5.44 -26.10
C TYR A 684 10.57 6.29 -25.57
N ASP A 685 10.26 7.42 -24.92
CA ASP A 685 11.24 8.33 -24.30
C ASP A 685 11.20 8.16 -22.78
N ASP A 686 12.13 7.37 -22.24
CA ASP A 686 12.32 7.07 -20.81
C ASP A 686 12.36 8.32 -19.92
N ARG A 687 12.76 9.48 -20.47
CA ARG A 687 12.77 10.78 -19.75
C ARG A 687 11.38 11.18 -19.28
N LYS A 688 10.30 10.77 -19.97
CA LYS A 688 8.92 11.03 -19.53
C LYS A 688 8.51 10.22 -18.30
N TYR A 689 9.30 9.22 -17.93
CA TYR A 689 8.98 8.27 -16.86
C TYR A 689 9.88 8.45 -15.64
N VAL A 690 11.01 9.13 -15.81
CA VAL A 690 11.91 9.54 -14.72
C VAL A 690 11.41 10.87 -14.15
N PHE A 691 10.81 10.78 -12.97
CA PHE A 691 10.45 11.92 -12.17
C PHE A 691 11.63 12.39 -11.32
N THR A 692 11.90 13.68 -11.38
CA THR A 692 12.96 14.30 -10.59
C THR A 692 12.39 15.48 -9.82
N GLY A 693 12.64 15.54 -8.52
CA GLY A 693 12.19 16.63 -7.66
C GLY A 693 13.26 16.99 -6.63
N SER A 694 13.46 18.30 -6.43
CA SER A 694 14.13 18.80 -5.23
C SER A 694 13.08 18.87 -4.12
N LEU A 695 13.33 18.22 -3.00
CA LEU A 695 12.44 18.26 -1.84
C LEU A 695 12.93 19.36 -0.91
N ALA A 696 12.26 20.52 -0.92
CA ALA A 696 12.59 21.64 -0.06
C ALA A 696 11.91 21.52 1.31
N GLY A 697 12.67 21.70 2.39
CA GLY A 697 12.12 21.85 3.73
C GLY A 697 13.18 21.69 4.81
N ILE A 698 13.71 22.82 5.29
CA ILE A 698 14.52 22.82 6.52
C ILE A 698 13.55 22.60 7.69
N SER A 699 13.64 21.45 8.35
CA SER A 699 12.84 21.18 9.56
C SER A 699 13.28 22.08 10.71
N ALA A 700 12.49 22.17 11.79
CA ALA A 700 12.90 22.88 13.00
C ALA A 700 14.28 22.38 13.49
N LYS A 701 15.04 23.25 14.19
CA LYS A 701 16.46 23.03 14.50
C LYS A 701 16.78 21.64 15.05
N TRP A 702 15.98 21.13 16.00
CA TRP A 702 16.20 19.84 16.64
C TRP A 702 15.77 18.66 15.76
N GLN A 703 14.79 18.84 14.87
CA GLN A 703 14.25 17.77 14.04
C GLN A 703 15.29 17.24 13.05
N ARG A 704 16.21 18.09 12.56
CA ARG A 704 17.29 17.63 11.66
C ARG A 704 18.22 16.65 12.36
N TRP A 705 18.62 16.97 13.60
CA TRP A 705 19.38 16.06 14.45
C TRP A 705 18.61 14.78 14.77
N ASN A 706 17.30 14.90 14.99
CA ASN A 706 16.44 13.74 15.23
C ASN A 706 16.32 12.85 13.98
N ASP A 707 16.15 13.43 12.79
CA ASP A 707 16.03 12.69 11.52
C ASP A 707 17.35 11.98 11.19
N TYR A 708 18.49 12.67 11.36
CA TYR A 708 19.82 12.05 11.24
C TYR A 708 20.00 10.89 12.25
N GLY A 709 19.66 11.12 13.53
CA GLY A 709 19.73 10.09 14.56
C GLY A 709 18.81 8.89 14.29
N ILE A 710 17.62 9.11 13.71
CA ILE A 710 16.71 8.03 13.29
C ILE A 710 17.35 7.20 12.18
N GLY A 711 17.94 7.83 11.17
CA GLY A 711 18.63 7.10 10.09
C GLY A 711 19.76 6.23 10.62
N LEU A 712 20.64 6.80 11.45
CA LEU A 712 21.74 6.07 12.09
C LEU A 712 21.23 4.91 12.98
N LEU A 713 20.15 5.13 13.73
CA LEU A 713 19.54 4.09 14.57
C LEU A 713 19.05 2.90 13.74
N LEU A 714 18.39 3.18 12.61
CA LEU A 714 17.88 2.16 11.70
C LEU A 714 19.00 1.46 10.91
N GLN A 715 20.19 2.04 10.82
CA GLN A 715 21.40 1.40 10.30
C GLN A 715 22.18 0.61 11.37
N GLY A 716 21.80 0.71 12.64
CA GLY A 716 22.51 0.09 13.75
C GLY A 716 23.76 0.85 14.23
N ASP A 717 24.02 2.07 13.76
CA ASP A 717 25.01 2.98 14.36
C ASP A 717 24.43 3.61 15.64
N LEU A 718 24.38 2.79 16.69
CA LEU A 718 23.73 3.17 17.95
C LEU A 718 24.44 4.34 18.63
N LYS A 719 25.77 4.43 18.52
CA LYS A 719 26.56 5.52 19.12
C LYS A 719 26.42 6.83 18.35
N GLY A 720 26.45 6.79 17.02
CA GLY A 720 26.13 7.94 16.19
C GLY A 720 24.70 8.44 16.42
N ALA A 721 23.74 7.53 16.47
CA ALA A 721 22.33 7.85 16.75
C ALA A 721 22.15 8.51 18.12
N GLU A 722 22.75 7.94 19.15
CA GLU A 722 22.73 8.47 20.51
C GLU A 722 23.33 9.89 20.58
N ALA A 723 24.50 10.11 19.95
CA ALA A 723 25.12 11.43 19.88
C ALA A 723 24.21 12.46 19.18
N ALA A 724 23.54 12.05 18.10
CA ALA A 724 22.56 12.89 17.40
C ALA A 724 21.34 13.20 18.28
N PHE A 725 20.78 12.21 18.99
CA PHE A 725 19.66 12.42 19.91
C PHE A 725 20.06 13.25 21.13
N GLN A 726 21.31 13.20 21.59
CA GLN A 726 21.81 14.09 22.62
C GLN A 726 21.72 15.56 22.16
N LYS A 727 22.03 15.86 20.89
CA LYS A 727 21.80 17.20 20.32
C LYS A 727 20.34 17.63 20.30
N VAL A 728 19.40 16.68 20.21
CA VAL A 728 17.97 16.98 20.38
C VAL A 728 17.68 17.42 21.82
N THR A 729 18.19 16.71 22.82
CA THR A 729 18.00 17.06 24.24
C THR A 729 18.71 18.36 24.63
N GLU A 730 19.86 18.68 24.04
CA GLU A 730 20.55 19.96 24.22
C GLU A 730 19.76 21.12 23.60
N ALA A 731 19.17 20.90 22.43
CA ALA A 731 18.40 21.92 21.72
C ALA A 731 17.04 22.19 22.37
N ASP A 732 16.40 21.17 22.93
CA ASP A 732 15.14 21.27 23.67
C ASP A 732 15.09 20.25 24.82
N PRO A 733 15.58 20.62 26.03
CA PRO A 733 15.62 19.71 27.18
C PRO A 733 14.26 19.25 27.69
N LYS A 734 13.19 19.98 27.35
CA LYS A 734 11.81 19.67 27.77
C LYS A 734 11.06 18.81 26.74
N ASN A 735 11.66 18.57 25.57
CA ASN A 735 11.11 17.69 24.56
C ASN A 735 11.40 16.22 24.95
N PRO A 736 10.37 15.40 25.25
CA PRO A 736 10.60 14.01 25.65
C PRO A 736 11.14 13.13 24.50
N ASP A 737 11.03 13.57 23.25
CA ASP A 737 11.37 12.78 22.05
C ASP A 737 12.86 12.43 22.01
N GLY A 738 13.73 13.39 22.33
CA GLY A 738 15.18 13.15 22.40
C GLY A 738 15.51 12.11 23.46
N TRP A 739 14.93 12.22 24.66
CA TRP A 739 15.13 11.28 25.76
C TRP A 739 14.63 9.87 25.44
N VAL A 740 13.45 9.75 24.83
CA VAL A 740 12.92 8.44 24.39
C VAL A 740 13.80 7.82 23.32
N ASN A 741 14.31 8.60 22.37
CA ASN A 741 15.13 8.06 21.29
C ASN A 741 16.54 7.63 21.78
N ILE A 742 17.12 8.33 22.75
CA ILE A 742 18.31 7.82 23.47
C ILE A 742 17.98 6.50 24.19
N GLY A 743 16.83 6.44 24.87
CA GLY A 743 16.39 5.21 25.55
C GLY A 743 16.16 4.04 24.60
N ARG A 744 15.59 4.31 23.42
CA ARG A 744 15.39 3.34 22.33
C ARG A 744 16.72 2.79 21.84
N ALA A 745 17.70 3.66 21.57
CA ALA A 745 19.05 3.25 21.17
C ALA A 745 19.72 2.40 22.26
N ALA A 746 19.63 2.80 23.54
CA ALA A 746 20.17 2.05 24.66
C ALA A 746 19.50 0.67 24.85
N VAL A 747 18.17 0.56 24.68
CA VAL A 747 17.47 -0.74 24.68
C VAL A 747 17.95 -1.64 23.54
N GLN A 748 18.22 -1.09 22.36
CA GLN A 748 18.76 -1.83 21.22
C GLN A 748 20.23 -2.26 21.44
N GLU A 749 21.02 -1.42 22.11
CA GLU A 749 22.40 -1.71 22.52
C GLU A 749 22.48 -2.80 23.60
N GLY A 750 21.43 -2.94 24.41
CA GLY A 750 21.43 -3.81 25.58
C GLY A 750 21.79 -3.10 26.88
N ASP A 751 22.06 -1.79 26.84
CA ASP A 751 22.35 -0.95 28.01
C ASP A 751 21.04 -0.56 28.74
N MET A 752 20.53 -1.50 29.53
CA MET A 752 19.25 -1.36 30.22
C MET A 752 19.28 -0.32 31.35
N ASP A 753 20.43 -0.11 32.00
CA ASP A 753 20.58 0.86 33.10
C ASP A 753 20.51 2.29 32.59
N ARG A 754 21.18 2.56 31.46
CA ARG A 754 21.06 3.85 30.80
C ARG A 754 19.66 4.06 30.24
N ALA A 755 19.11 3.05 29.56
CA ALA A 755 17.75 3.11 29.04
C ALA A 755 16.75 3.48 30.15
N ARG A 756 16.83 2.82 31.31
CA ARG A 756 16.02 3.13 32.50
C ARG A 756 16.08 4.62 32.84
N THR A 757 17.29 5.16 32.99
CA THR A 757 17.51 6.54 33.44
C THR A 757 16.87 7.55 32.49
N VAL A 758 17.12 7.42 31.19
CA VAL A 758 16.61 8.39 30.20
C VAL A 758 15.12 8.22 29.93
N LEU A 759 14.58 6.99 30.00
CA LEU A 759 13.15 6.73 29.83
C LEU A 759 12.35 7.24 31.03
N GLN A 760 12.85 7.07 32.25
CA GLN A 760 12.27 7.71 33.44
C GLN A 760 12.23 9.23 33.28
N LYS A 761 13.30 9.83 32.72
CA LYS A 761 13.29 11.26 32.43
C LYS A 761 12.21 11.67 31.43
N ALA A 762 12.02 10.89 30.38
CA ALA A 762 10.95 11.12 29.41
C ALA A 762 9.55 11.02 30.04
N ILE A 763 9.34 10.04 30.94
CA ILE A 763 8.07 9.84 31.68
C ILE A 763 7.84 10.99 32.67
N GLU A 764 8.87 11.49 33.36
CA GLU A 764 8.75 12.69 34.21
C GLU A 764 8.30 13.92 33.43
N LEU A 765 8.84 14.12 32.23
CA LEU A 765 8.49 15.26 31.37
C LEU A 765 7.07 15.11 30.79
N LYS A 766 6.67 13.88 30.47
CA LYS A 766 5.36 13.56 29.91
C LYS A 766 4.85 12.19 30.43
N PRO A 767 4.05 12.18 31.53
CA PRO A 767 3.62 10.95 32.20
C PRO A 767 2.68 10.03 31.42
N ASP A 768 2.10 10.51 30.33
CA ASP A 768 1.20 9.75 29.46
C ASP A 768 1.88 9.31 28.15
N LEU A 769 3.21 9.45 28.02
CA LEU A 769 3.91 9.18 26.77
C LEU A 769 4.06 7.67 26.50
N ALA A 770 3.13 7.11 25.72
CA ALA A 770 3.07 5.68 25.41
C ALA A 770 4.39 5.04 24.95
N ARG A 771 5.12 5.64 24.00
CA ARG A 771 6.44 5.11 23.57
C ARG A 771 7.46 5.01 24.70
N ALA A 772 7.45 5.93 25.66
CA ALA A 772 8.37 5.88 26.80
C ALA A 772 8.02 4.69 27.69
N HIS A 773 6.73 4.49 27.99
CA HIS A 773 6.23 3.32 28.72
C HIS A 773 6.54 2.01 27.99
N TYR A 774 6.41 1.95 26.67
CA TYR A 774 6.75 0.75 25.89
C TYR A 774 8.22 0.36 26.05
N PHE A 775 9.16 1.27 25.79
CA PHE A 775 10.58 0.96 25.94
C PHE A 775 10.95 0.72 27.41
N TYR A 776 10.29 1.38 28.35
CA TYR A 776 10.49 1.13 29.78
C TYR A 776 9.98 -0.26 30.19
N ALA A 777 8.87 -0.74 29.61
CA ALA A 777 8.40 -2.10 29.80
C ALA A 777 9.43 -3.13 29.32
N ARG A 778 10.13 -2.86 28.21
CA ARG A 778 11.21 -3.73 27.72
C ARG A 778 12.39 -3.79 28.69
N VAL A 779 12.76 -2.66 29.30
CA VAL A 779 13.76 -2.61 30.38
C VAL A 779 13.32 -3.48 31.56
N LEU A 780 12.10 -3.26 32.08
CA LEU A 780 11.55 -4.03 33.20
C LEU A 780 11.46 -5.54 32.90
N ARG A 781 11.08 -5.90 31.67
CA ARG A 781 11.07 -7.31 31.22
C ARG A 781 12.47 -7.91 31.22
N SER A 782 13.49 -7.14 30.84
CA SER A 782 14.89 -7.58 30.89
C SER A 782 15.37 -7.81 32.32
N ASP A 783 14.88 -7.04 33.29
CA ASP A 783 15.19 -7.24 34.72
C ASP A 783 14.47 -8.45 35.34
N GLY A 784 13.54 -9.08 34.60
CA GLY A 784 12.62 -10.08 35.14
C GLY A 784 11.45 -9.50 35.95
N ASN A 785 11.30 -8.17 36.01
CA ASN A 785 10.13 -7.51 36.61
C ASN A 785 8.93 -7.54 35.64
N TYR A 786 8.35 -8.73 35.49
CA TYR A 786 7.26 -8.96 34.55
C TYR A 786 5.96 -8.27 34.96
N ASP A 787 5.66 -8.13 36.25
CA ASP A 787 4.46 -7.42 36.71
C ASP A 787 4.54 -5.93 36.33
N GLY A 788 5.67 -5.28 36.63
CA GLY A 788 5.91 -3.90 36.20
C GLY A 788 5.89 -3.74 34.68
N ALA A 789 6.53 -4.64 33.93
CA ALA A 789 6.48 -4.61 32.47
C ALA A 789 5.03 -4.69 31.94
N GLY A 790 4.23 -5.60 32.51
CA GLY A 790 2.82 -5.75 32.18
C GLY A 790 2.03 -4.46 32.45
N GLU A 791 2.21 -3.83 33.61
CA GLU A 791 1.55 -2.56 33.95
C GLU A 791 1.89 -1.46 32.93
N GLN A 792 3.16 -1.30 32.57
CA GLN A 792 3.58 -0.30 31.58
C GLN A 792 2.96 -0.58 30.20
N LEU A 793 2.89 -1.84 29.76
CA LEU A 793 2.24 -2.20 28.49
C LEU A 793 0.73 -1.94 28.51
N HIS A 794 0.05 -2.15 29.64
CA HIS A 794 -1.37 -1.80 29.76
C HIS A 794 -1.60 -0.28 29.63
N LEU A 795 -0.72 0.56 30.18
CA LEU A 795 -0.79 2.02 29.98
C LEU A 795 -0.68 2.40 28.49
N VAL A 796 0.14 1.68 27.73
CA VAL A 796 0.24 1.87 26.28
C VAL A 796 -1.06 1.46 25.59
N LEU A 797 -1.61 0.28 25.91
CA LEU A 797 -2.83 -0.24 25.29
C LEU A 797 -4.10 0.55 25.63
N GLN A 798 -4.11 1.30 26.73
CA GLN A 798 -5.20 2.25 27.03
C GLN A 798 -5.31 3.36 25.96
N GLN A 799 -4.18 3.74 25.34
CA GLN A 799 -4.12 4.74 24.29
C GLN A 799 -4.14 4.11 22.89
N TYR A 800 -3.48 2.97 22.73
CA TYR A 800 -3.30 2.27 21.45
C TYR A 800 -3.81 0.82 21.55
N PRO A 801 -5.14 0.61 21.64
CA PRO A 801 -5.71 -0.71 21.93
C PRO A 801 -5.52 -1.74 20.83
N ARG A 802 -5.16 -1.31 19.60
CA ARG A 802 -4.83 -2.21 18.50
C ARG A 802 -3.34 -2.18 18.15
N ASP A 803 -2.44 -1.75 19.03
CA ASP A 803 -1.01 -1.91 18.74
C ASP A 803 -0.62 -3.38 18.85
N ARG A 804 -0.48 -4.05 17.69
CA ARG A 804 -0.21 -5.49 17.61
C ARG A 804 1.13 -5.87 18.22
N VAL A 805 2.13 -4.97 18.19
CA VAL A 805 3.46 -5.23 18.75
C VAL A 805 3.40 -5.16 20.26
N VAL A 806 2.71 -4.16 20.82
CA VAL A 806 2.50 -4.04 22.27
C VAL A 806 1.69 -5.24 22.81
N LEU A 807 0.66 -5.68 22.07
CA LEU A 807 -0.11 -6.88 22.41
C LEU A 807 0.77 -8.15 22.38
N ASN A 808 1.63 -8.31 21.37
CA ASN A 808 2.60 -9.41 21.31
C ASN A 808 3.53 -9.40 22.52
N ASP A 809 4.09 -8.24 22.87
CA ASP A 809 4.99 -8.09 24.01
C ASP A 809 4.27 -8.36 25.34
N LEU A 810 3.00 -7.95 25.47
CA LEU A 810 2.18 -8.27 26.65
C LEU A 810 1.90 -9.77 26.75
N GLY A 811 1.51 -10.41 25.64
CA GLY A 811 1.34 -11.87 25.58
C GLY A 811 2.61 -12.62 25.97
N ARG A 812 3.77 -12.14 25.49
CA ARG A 812 5.09 -12.67 25.88
C ARG A 812 5.39 -12.48 27.37
N VAL A 813 5.09 -11.30 27.94
CA VAL A 813 5.24 -11.06 29.38
C VAL A 813 4.35 -12.03 30.19
N GLN A 814 3.09 -12.20 29.79
CA GLN A 814 2.16 -13.14 30.43
C GLN A 814 2.64 -14.60 30.32
N PHE A 815 3.21 -14.99 29.18
CA PHE A 815 3.84 -16.30 29.01
C PHE A 815 5.00 -16.50 29.99
N LEU A 816 5.89 -15.50 30.15
CA LEU A 816 7.00 -15.56 31.11
C LEU A 816 6.52 -15.62 32.57
N GLN A 817 5.36 -15.02 32.87
CA GLN A 817 4.67 -15.17 34.15
C GLN A 817 3.94 -16.52 34.31
N LYS A 818 4.01 -17.41 33.31
CA LYS A 818 3.26 -18.67 33.22
C LYS A 818 1.73 -18.50 33.25
N LYS A 819 1.23 -17.30 32.92
CA LYS A 819 -0.20 -17.00 32.78
C LYS A 819 -0.67 -17.36 31.36
N TYR A 820 -0.49 -18.62 30.97
CA TYR A 820 -0.66 -19.06 29.58
C TYR A 820 -2.05 -18.78 29.00
N ALA A 821 -3.12 -18.99 29.78
CA ALA A 821 -4.49 -18.70 29.32
C ALA A 821 -4.71 -17.20 29.00
N ASN A 822 -4.16 -16.31 29.82
CA ASN A 822 -4.23 -14.87 29.57
C ASN A 822 -3.40 -14.50 28.34
N ALA A 823 -2.21 -15.09 28.19
CA ALA A 823 -1.35 -14.90 27.03
C ALA A 823 -2.06 -15.32 25.74
N VAL A 824 -2.76 -16.46 25.72
CA VAL A 824 -3.59 -16.89 24.57
C VAL A 824 -4.65 -15.85 24.24
N GLN A 825 -5.38 -15.34 25.23
CA GLN A 825 -6.39 -14.31 25.00
C GLN A 825 -5.79 -13.03 24.39
N THR A 826 -4.66 -12.56 24.92
CA THR A 826 -3.97 -11.36 24.40
C THR A 826 -3.39 -11.60 23.01
N LEU A 827 -2.76 -12.74 22.74
CA LEU A 827 -2.19 -13.06 21.44
C LEU A 827 -3.26 -13.29 20.36
N ASN A 828 -4.45 -13.78 20.71
CA ASN A 828 -5.58 -13.82 19.78
C ASN A 828 -6.07 -12.42 19.37
N GLN A 829 -5.85 -11.39 20.21
CA GLN A 829 -6.11 -10.00 19.79
C GLN A 829 -5.11 -9.52 18.74
N VAL A 830 -3.87 -10.04 18.76
CA VAL A 830 -2.89 -9.79 17.69
C VAL A 830 -3.40 -10.37 16.37
N LEU A 831 -3.83 -11.63 16.36
CA LEU A 831 -4.33 -12.29 15.15
C LEU A 831 -5.63 -11.69 14.62
N ALA A 832 -6.46 -11.10 15.50
CA ALA A 832 -7.62 -10.31 15.09
C ALA A 832 -7.25 -8.99 14.36
N ILE A 833 -5.99 -8.58 14.37
CA ILE A 833 -5.45 -7.43 13.65
C ILE A 833 -4.63 -7.88 12.44
N ASP A 834 -3.72 -8.83 12.64
CA ASP A 834 -2.88 -9.42 11.59
C ASP A 834 -2.88 -10.96 11.72
N PRO A 835 -3.68 -11.66 10.91
CA PRO A 835 -3.76 -13.13 10.95
C PRO A 835 -2.46 -13.84 10.58
N GLU A 836 -1.50 -13.12 10.01
CA GLU A 836 -0.24 -13.68 9.51
C GLU A 836 0.94 -13.37 10.46
N ASP A 837 0.67 -12.83 11.66
CA ASP A 837 1.71 -12.41 12.61
C ASP A 837 2.54 -13.61 13.11
N LEU A 838 3.77 -13.67 12.62
CA LEU A 838 4.71 -14.76 12.88
C LEU A 838 5.01 -14.93 14.39
N GLN A 839 5.19 -13.82 15.10
CA GLN A 839 5.52 -13.83 16.52
C GLN A 839 4.33 -14.32 17.36
N ALA A 840 3.11 -13.91 17.01
CA ALA A 840 1.90 -14.35 17.68
C ALA A 840 1.73 -15.86 17.55
N HIS A 841 1.88 -16.43 16.35
CA HIS A 841 1.81 -17.88 16.15
C HIS A 841 2.89 -18.64 16.93
N TYR A 842 4.13 -18.14 16.95
CA TYR A 842 5.19 -18.74 17.76
C TYR A 842 4.84 -18.74 19.25
N ASN A 843 4.39 -17.60 19.78
CA ASN A 843 4.05 -17.47 21.19
C ASN A 843 2.78 -18.27 21.55
N LEU A 844 1.78 -18.32 20.68
CA LEU A 844 0.57 -19.14 20.86
C LEU A 844 0.91 -20.62 20.90
N MET A 845 1.77 -21.12 19.99
CA MET A 845 2.28 -22.49 20.04
C MET A 845 2.88 -22.81 21.42
N LEU A 846 3.73 -21.92 21.96
CA LEU A 846 4.32 -22.12 23.29
C LEU A 846 3.29 -22.03 24.42
N CYS A 847 2.33 -21.10 24.34
CA CYS A 847 1.29 -20.94 25.36
C CYS A 847 0.36 -22.14 25.41
N TYR A 848 -0.08 -22.67 24.26
CA TYR A 848 -0.96 -23.85 24.21
C TYR A 848 -0.27 -25.11 24.73
N ARG A 849 1.03 -25.31 24.46
CA ARG A 849 1.84 -26.35 25.15
C ARG A 849 1.84 -26.16 26.66
N GLY A 850 1.98 -24.91 27.13
CA GLY A 850 1.91 -24.57 28.55
C GLY A 850 0.55 -24.83 29.20
N VAL A 851 -0.55 -24.72 28.44
CA VAL A 851 -1.92 -25.08 28.86
C VAL A 851 -2.18 -26.59 28.76
N GLY A 852 -1.44 -27.31 27.93
CA GLY A 852 -1.63 -28.73 27.65
C GLY A 852 -2.54 -29.02 26.45
N ASP A 853 -2.82 -28.03 25.60
CA ASP A 853 -3.57 -28.19 24.34
C ASP A 853 -2.58 -28.41 23.17
N GLU A 854 -2.16 -29.65 22.99
CA GLU A 854 -1.19 -29.99 21.93
C GLU A 854 -1.74 -29.79 20.52
N LYS A 855 -3.06 -29.90 20.34
CA LYS A 855 -3.69 -29.72 19.03
C LYS A 855 -3.53 -28.27 18.56
N GLU A 856 -3.93 -27.30 19.39
CA GLU A 856 -3.78 -25.88 19.04
C GLU A 856 -2.31 -25.47 18.95
N ALA A 857 -1.43 -26.11 19.73
CA ALA A 857 0.01 -25.91 19.61
C ALA A 857 0.56 -26.35 18.24
N GLU A 858 0.21 -27.54 17.76
CA GLU A 858 0.58 -28.05 16.44
C GLU A 858 0.00 -27.18 15.32
N ASP A 859 -1.26 -26.76 15.46
CA ASP A 859 -1.94 -25.90 14.50
C ASP A 859 -1.25 -24.53 14.36
N HIS A 860 -0.83 -23.90 15.46
CA HIS A 860 -0.05 -22.66 15.41
C HIS A 860 1.41 -22.88 14.98
N GLN A 861 2.00 -24.03 15.27
CA GLN A 861 3.31 -24.39 14.76
C GLN A 861 3.32 -24.48 13.23
N ALA A 862 2.27 -25.06 12.62
CA ALA A 862 2.14 -25.13 11.16
C ALA A 862 2.13 -23.73 10.52
N ARG A 863 1.36 -22.79 11.09
CA ARG A 863 1.29 -21.38 10.63
C ARG A 863 2.60 -20.63 10.85
N TYR A 864 3.25 -20.82 12.00
CA TYR A 864 4.58 -20.29 12.24
C TYR A 864 5.57 -20.76 11.16
N LEU A 865 5.59 -22.05 10.84
CA LEU A 865 6.47 -22.60 9.81
C LEU A 865 6.11 -22.10 8.39
N ARG A 866 4.82 -21.90 8.11
CA ARG A 866 4.34 -21.32 6.85
C ARG A 866 4.92 -19.92 6.65
N PHE A 867 4.70 -19.02 7.61
CA PHE A 867 5.06 -17.60 7.49
C PHE A 867 6.53 -17.29 7.78
N LYS A 868 7.26 -18.19 8.46
CA LYS A 868 8.68 -18.02 8.75
C LYS A 868 9.47 -17.82 7.44
N ALA A 869 10.52 -17.01 7.42
CA ALA A 869 11.40 -16.89 6.26
C ALA A 869 12.27 -18.14 6.03
N ASP A 870 12.70 -18.39 4.78
CA ASP A 870 13.74 -19.37 4.48
C ASP A 870 15.13 -18.77 4.69
N GLU A 871 15.72 -19.06 5.83
CA GLU A 871 17.07 -18.59 6.17
C GLU A 871 18.14 -19.21 5.24
N SER A 872 17.92 -20.44 4.75
CA SER A 872 18.87 -21.15 3.91
C SER A 872 18.99 -20.57 2.50
N ALA A 873 17.93 -19.91 2.01
CA ALA A 873 17.90 -19.29 0.69
C ALA A 873 18.93 -18.16 0.53
N GLN A 874 19.38 -17.57 1.64
CA GLN A 874 20.43 -16.54 1.63
C GLN A 874 21.75 -17.03 1.01
N THR A 875 22.00 -18.35 1.01
CA THR A 875 23.18 -18.95 0.36
C THR A 875 23.21 -18.68 -1.16
N ILE A 876 22.04 -18.56 -1.81
CA ILE A 876 21.91 -18.25 -3.24
C ILE A 876 22.52 -16.88 -3.58
N THR A 877 22.49 -15.94 -2.64
CA THR A 877 23.01 -14.58 -2.86
C THR A 877 24.54 -14.51 -2.94
N GLY A 878 25.26 -15.55 -2.50
CA GLY A 878 26.73 -15.54 -2.41
C GLY A 878 27.42 -15.24 -3.75
N PRO A 879 27.20 -16.07 -4.80
CA PRO A 879 27.77 -15.82 -6.12
C PRO A 879 27.36 -14.48 -6.73
N TYR A 880 26.07 -14.09 -6.56
CA TYR A 880 25.58 -12.79 -7.06
C TYR A 880 26.39 -11.63 -6.46
N ARG A 881 26.57 -11.64 -5.14
CA ARG A 881 27.29 -10.58 -4.41
C ARG A 881 28.77 -10.50 -4.76
N GLN A 882 29.40 -11.62 -5.12
CA GLN A 882 30.77 -11.60 -5.60
C GLN A 882 30.89 -10.99 -7.00
N ALA A 883 29.88 -11.18 -7.84
CA ALA A 883 29.84 -10.62 -9.19
C ALA A 883 29.39 -9.15 -9.25
N HIS A 884 28.66 -8.67 -8.23
CA HIS A 884 28.09 -7.33 -8.16
C HIS A 884 28.55 -6.64 -6.87
N PRO A 885 29.79 -6.12 -6.83
CA PRO A 885 30.37 -5.55 -5.61
C PRO A 885 29.58 -4.33 -5.10
N GLU A 886 28.95 -3.54 -5.98
CA GLU A 886 28.11 -2.41 -5.62
C GLU A 886 26.85 -2.86 -4.87
N ASP A 887 26.11 -3.84 -5.37
CA ASP A 887 24.95 -4.41 -4.67
C ASP A 887 25.35 -5.15 -3.38
N ASN A 888 26.56 -5.71 -3.31
CA ASN A 888 27.08 -6.28 -2.06
C ASN A 888 27.45 -5.20 -1.04
N ASN A 889 27.83 -4.01 -1.50
CA ASN A 889 28.03 -2.83 -0.65
C ASN A 889 26.69 -2.35 -0.10
N GLU A 890 25.65 -2.25 -0.93
CA GLU A 890 24.28 -1.90 -0.49
C GLU A 890 23.79 -2.80 0.64
N ARG A 891 24.11 -4.09 0.61
CA ARG A 891 23.69 -5.03 1.67
C ARG A 891 24.26 -4.67 3.05
N GLN A 892 25.37 -3.96 3.14
CA GLN A 892 25.94 -3.57 4.44
C GLN A 892 25.10 -2.47 5.06
N ALA A 893 24.75 -2.60 6.34
CA ALA A 893 23.94 -1.61 7.04
C ALA A 893 24.59 -0.20 7.05
N ILE A 894 25.92 -0.14 7.09
CA ILE A 894 26.70 1.09 7.00
C ILE A 894 27.74 0.92 5.89
N HIS A 895 27.59 1.70 4.82
CA HIS A 895 28.52 1.75 3.70
C HIS A 895 28.58 3.16 3.11
N GLU A 896 29.52 3.37 2.19
CA GLU A 896 29.69 4.65 1.50
C GLU A 896 29.57 4.47 -0.01
N HIS A 897 28.93 5.44 -0.67
CA HIS A 897 28.84 5.54 -2.11
C HIS A 897 29.99 6.40 -2.66
N VAL A 898 30.55 5.98 -3.79
CA VAL A 898 31.66 6.68 -4.47
C VAL A 898 31.17 7.31 -5.78
N SER A 899 31.97 8.23 -6.33
CA SER A 899 31.64 8.86 -7.61
C SER A 899 31.78 7.87 -8.76
N VAL A 900 30.92 8.01 -9.77
CA VAL A 900 31.20 7.45 -11.10
C VAL A 900 32.53 8.01 -11.63
N PRO A 901 33.29 7.23 -12.40
CA PRO A 901 34.52 7.72 -13.03
C PRO A 901 34.22 8.85 -14.02
N PHE A 902 34.90 9.99 -13.88
CA PHE A 902 34.89 11.02 -14.91
C PHE A 902 36.06 10.81 -15.86
N PRO A 903 35.87 11.02 -17.18
CA PRO A 903 37.01 11.24 -18.05
C PRO A 903 37.71 12.50 -17.54
N LEU A 904 38.85 12.32 -16.87
CA LEU A 904 39.76 13.40 -16.56
C LEU A 904 40.04 14.09 -17.89
N LYS A 905 39.65 15.36 -18.04
CA LYS A 905 40.34 16.22 -18.99
C LYS A 905 41.77 16.28 -18.49
N GLU A 906 42.61 15.37 -18.97
CA GLU A 906 44.05 15.53 -18.85
C GLU A 906 44.35 16.93 -19.41
N ALA A 907 44.67 17.85 -18.50
CA ALA A 907 45.44 19.00 -18.88
C ALA A 907 46.69 18.41 -19.52
N THR A 908 46.79 18.53 -20.84
CA THR A 908 47.97 18.18 -21.62
C THR A 908 49.17 18.78 -20.91
N SER A 909 49.86 17.96 -20.12
CA SER A 909 51.09 18.36 -19.47
C SER A 909 52.14 18.35 -20.57
N ASP A 910 52.32 19.50 -21.20
CA ASP A 910 53.37 19.81 -22.16
C ASP A 910 54.78 19.81 -21.53
N LYS A 911 55.01 18.94 -20.54
CA LYS A 911 56.26 18.79 -19.78
C LYS A 911 56.96 17.45 -19.97
N ALA A 912 56.42 16.53 -20.78
CA ALA A 912 57.11 15.28 -21.14
C ALA A 912 57.78 15.30 -22.54
N ALA A 913 57.65 16.39 -23.31
CA ALA A 913 58.21 16.50 -24.68
C ALA A 913 59.55 17.27 -24.76
N ARG A 914 60.22 17.53 -23.64
CA ARG A 914 61.57 18.14 -23.59
C ARG A 914 62.53 17.36 -22.70
N GLN A 915 62.70 16.06 -22.92
CA GLN A 915 63.87 15.35 -22.35
C GLN A 915 64.27 14.02 -23.02
N SER A 916 63.83 13.71 -24.24
CA SER A 916 64.25 12.45 -24.92
C SER A 916 64.78 12.61 -26.35
N LYS A 917 65.23 13.81 -26.77
CA LYS A 917 66.02 13.98 -27.99
C LYS A 917 67.51 14.13 -27.67
N ALA A 918 68.17 13.02 -27.32
CA ALA A 918 69.60 12.82 -27.51
C ALA A 918 69.98 11.35 -27.28
N HIS A 919 69.79 10.49 -28.28
CA HIS A 919 70.84 9.61 -28.83
C HIS A 919 70.24 8.60 -29.82
N VAL A 920 70.79 8.62 -31.02
CA VAL A 920 70.53 7.73 -32.15
C VAL A 920 71.58 6.62 -32.12
N GLY A 921 71.19 5.38 -32.40
CA GLY A 921 72.12 4.25 -32.53
C GLY A 921 71.47 2.95 -33.03
N THR A 922 71.21 2.90 -34.35
CA THR A 922 71.18 1.76 -35.29
C THR A 922 71.25 0.29 -34.80
N ALA A 923 70.33 -0.57 -35.26
CA ALA A 923 70.59 -1.69 -36.20
C ALA A 923 69.38 -2.68 -36.32
N ALA A 924 69.26 -3.30 -37.49
CA ALA A 924 68.13 -4.04 -38.04
C ALA A 924 68.15 -5.57 -37.72
N PRO A 925 67.11 -6.36 -38.13
CA PRO A 925 66.69 -7.60 -37.49
C PRO A 925 67.11 -8.90 -38.22
N THR A 926 67.06 -10.04 -37.52
CA THR A 926 67.04 -11.39 -38.13
C THR A 926 66.18 -12.38 -37.33
N ARG A 927 65.25 -13.03 -38.02
CA ARG A 927 64.75 -14.42 -37.79
C ARG A 927 65.65 -15.37 -38.61
N PRO A 928 65.58 -16.74 -38.60
CA PRO A 928 64.47 -17.64 -38.18
C PRO A 928 64.90 -19.01 -37.54
N VAL A 929 63.92 -19.93 -37.37
CA VAL A 929 63.95 -21.42 -37.66
C VAL A 929 63.74 -22.43 -36.49
N GLU A 930 62.55 -23.08 -36.58
CA GLU A 930 62.14 -24.51 -36.48
C GLU A 930 62.42 -25.49 -35.30
N ARG A 931 61.29 -26.12 -34.89
CA ARG A 931 60.92 -27.57 -34.83
C ARG A 931 61.22 -28.50 -33.63
N SER A 932 60.11 -29.16 -33.24
CA SER A 932 59.91 -30.58 -32.87
C SER A 932 60.40 -31.03 -31.48
N SER A 933 59.91 -32.07 -30.80
CA SER A 933 58.72 -32.95 -30.77
C SER A 933 58.96 -33.96 -29.61
N THR A 934 58.01 -34.86 -29.33
CA THR A 934 58.10 -36.09 -28.47
C THR A 934 57.99 -35.91 -26.93
N THR A 935 56.89 -36.28 -26.27
CA THR A 935 56.36 -37.61 -25.83
C THR A 935 57.16 -38.30 -24.71
N ASN A 936 56.56 -38.47 -23.52
CA ASN A 936 56.14 -39.79 -23.00
C ASN A 936 55.48 -39.70 -21.61
N ALA A 937 54.40 -40.47 -21.50
CA ALA A 937 53.72 -40.89 -20.27
C ALA A 937 54.52 -42.00 -19.55
N VAL A 938 54.30 -42.19 -18.25
CA VAL A 938 54.06 -43.53 -17.65
C VAL A 938 53.16 -43.37 -16.41
N ASP A 939 52.12 -44.18 -16.46
CA ASP A 939 51.07 -44.53 -15.50
C ASP A 939 51.55 -45.62 -14.51
N LEU A 940 50.78 -45.87 -13.43
CA LEU A 940 50.54 -47.17 -12.74
C LEU A 940 49.90 -46.86 -11.37
N SER A 941 48.56 -46.97 -11.25
CA SER A 941 47.78 -48.18 -10.88
C SER A 941 47.69 -48.36 -9.35
N LYS A 942 46.54 -48.31 -8.67
CA LYS A 942 45.24 -49.02 -8.76
C LYS A 942 45.06 -50.00 -7.58
N SER A 943 43.77 -50.25 -7.32
CA SER A 943 43.14 -51.28 -6.47
C SER A 943 43.12 -50.95 -4.98
N GLY A 944 41.98 -50.90 -4.28
CA GLY A 944 40.66 -51.55 -4.48
C GLY A 944 40.38 -52.36 -3.21
N GLY A 945 39.17 -52.51 -2.66
CA GLY A 945 37.82 -52.12 -3.01
C GLY A 945 36.87 -52.78 -2.00
N GLY A 946 35.56 -52.62 -2.21
CA GLY A 946 34.58 -53.69 -1.92
C GLY A 946 33.78 -53.62 -0.62
N SER A 947 32.52 -53.17 -0.77
CA SER A 947 31.25 -53.79 -0.29
C SER A 947 31.14 -54.26 1.17
N ASN A 948 30.15 -53.83 1.95
CA ASN A 948 28.70 -53.90 1.71
C ASN A 948 27.93 -52.70 2.26
#